data_AF-A0A2H0DJZ8-F1
#
_entry.id   AF-A0A2H0DJZ8-F1
#
_cell.length_a   1.000
_cell.length_b   1.000
_cell.length_c   1.000
_cell.angle_alpha   90.00
_cell.angle_beta   90.00
_cell.angle_gamma   90.00
#
_symmetry.space_group_name_H-M   'P 1'
#
loop_
_entity.id
_entity.type
_entity.pdbx_description
1 polymer ?
#
loop_
_entity_poly.entity_id
_entity_poly.type
_entity_poly.pdbx_seq_one_letter_code
_entity_poly.pdbx_strand_id
1 'polypeptide(L)'
;MTKPVRFLLVALHFVCPLLFFTDLTRNPYFTQITLLNIGLLGAFALEAVLQSRQGSLRLARTAMDLPWAFFAAACAASWLYAYGAHPAFFRESMKAEGSRVGIFLFANALVPFLLSALWARDSEPSEDASVFHWVIFAAVWMGLWSFFPQLRTAPKPASTAVFDHVFDAYGAFVWAVGVVWVLRLARGGGQAAIRHAALTVGTVAGIYGIGQYFAIEFFWPKILNPYGGRSVSTFGNPNFMSSYMVMLLPLVVVHYLEARSRAKRAVYAAMFFIFEGTLLCSLTRSSWLGAAAALAPLSLSRRLRLLAREDLEFHGMVASAAVAIGVLWPQSNVGGYAPTVVGRLTEMGELFSSSAKTQSSAYSPLYQRFLIWLCTWTMGSENPLLGKGWGHLELFYPFYQGYFIDLFPIFRTLRTHANNAHNEILEVFSQTGIVGLGAFLWMWTVFYAGVVRTLIASDRAPAASVEKPRKGKGREAAKETPPLPVQPVWLFAAAASVFGMLVDNMLNVSMHFAVPGFFFWWQAGTAAGMLSREGGRLREFRPSSRWMARAAAVAIAGFCAWGASYWVRHWNREVQYFLGFKFMRQGDTQRALKHLESAHAWHPREVNTNYELGNAYARTEQPEKAVWAYGEALRANAGYDEIYFNLGTILSLKLGRREEAIKQFLTSWAINPLSRQTYMNFVSLLLSGDGPQKHGELAVEVLSRAAYYFPDNDNFLLNLGSLQSLRGKDSEAVSAYARLLRRHPELLAAENGLRAALAKSNIPAPPVLAEVEEFKSLAVRLRERRYDAQSLAMARRAMERFPDSLQTKFFLANLEMMNGDSHRAETLLREVNEAQPGNAPVLLNLAQVLRRNGKVGEAKAIFAAVLRVDPNNAFAKTQLAELGG
;
A
#
# COMPACT_ATOMS: atom_id res chain seq x y z
N MET A 1 -15.74 -18.95 -28.48
CA MET A 1 -14.37 -19.23 -27.99
C MET A 1 -14.03 -20.71 -28.11
N THR A 2 -12.77 -21.09 -28.39
CA THR A 2 -12.36 -22.49 -28.55
C THR A 2 -12.25 -23.25 -27.22
N LYS A 3 -12.47 -24.59 -27.23
CA LYS A 3 -12.39 -25.45 -26.04
C LYS A 3 -11.05 -25.34 -25.26
N PRO A 4 -9.85 -25.42 -25.88
CA PRO A 4 -8.60 -25.32 -25.14
C PRO A 4 -8.45 -23.98 -24.42
N VAL A 5 -8.88 -22.88 -25.04
CA VAL A 5 -8.84 -21.54 -24.42
C VAL A 5 -9.80 -21.45 -23.24
N ARG A 6 -11.02 -22.01 -23.34
CA ARG A 6 -11.96 -22.07 -22.21
C ARG A 6 -11.37 -22.82 -21.01
N PHE A 7 -10.71 -23.96 -21.24
CA PHE A 7 -10.06 -24.71 -20.16
C PHE A 7 -8.91 -23.94 -19.53
N LEU A 8 -8.05 -23.32 -20.34
CA LEU A 8 -6.98 -22.46 -19.82
C LEU A 8 -7.55 -21.34 -18.94
N LEU A 9 -8.59 -20.64 -19.39
CA LEU A 9 -9.20 -19.55 -18.63
C LEU A 9 -9.85 -20.02 -17.33
N VAL A 10 -10.51 -21.18 -17.31
CA VAL A 10 -11.02 -21.78 -16.07
C VAL A 10 -9.88 -22.10 -15.11
N ALA A 11 -8.77 -22.66 -15.61
CA ALA A 11 -7.60 -22.94 -14.79
C ALA A 11 -6.99 -21.65 -14.21
N LEU A 12 -6.94 -20.55 -14.96
CA LEU A 12 -6.43 -19.26 -14.46
C LEU A 12 -7.31 -18.67 -13.35
N HIS A 13 -8.64 -18.75 -13.47
CA HIS A 13 -9.56 -18.31 -12.41
C HIS A 13 -9.39 -19.11 -11.12
N PHE A 14 -8.99 -20.38 -11.23
CA PHE A 14 -8.75 -21.26 -10.08
C PHE A 14 -7.36 -21.08 -9.48
N VAL A 15 -6.32 -21.20 -10.30
CA VAL A 15 -4.93 -21.24 -9.83
C VAL A 15 -4.48 -19.88 -9.33
N CYS A 16 -4.62 -18.81 -10.11
CA CYS A 16 -3.95 -17.55 -9.82
C CYS A 16 -4.37 -16.89 -8.49
N PRO A 17 -5.67 -16.83 -8.11
CA PRO A 17 -6.07 -16.24 -6.83
C PRO A 17 -5.70 -17.11 -5.62
N LEU A 18 -5.46 -18.40 -5.82
CA LEU A 18 -5.16 -19.38 -4.78
C LEU A 18 -3.70 -19.81 -4.76
N LEU A 19 -2.79 -19.21 -5.53
CA LEU A 19 -1.44 -19.73 -5.69
C LEU A 19 -0.48 -19.26 -4.57
N PHE A 20 0.04 -20.18 -3.75
CA PHE A 20 0.81 -19.87 -2.52
C PHE A 20 2.14 -20.63 -2.39
N PHE A 21 2.88 -20.79 -3.49
CA PHE A 21 3.92 -21.81 -3.57
C PHE A 21 5.33 -21.50 -3.05
N THR A 22 5.70 -20.24 -2.81
CA THR A 22 7.15 -19.94 -2.77
C THR A 22 7.56 -19.12 -1.56
N ASP A 23 8.72 -19.46 -0.99
CA ASP A 23 9.48 -18.62 -0.07
C ASP A 23 10.53 -17.77 -0.80
N LEU A 24 10.52 -17.79 -2.14
CA LEU A 24 11.47 -17.11 -3.04
C LEU A 24 11.21 -15.65 -3.32
N THR A 25 10.05 -15.14 -2.92
CA THR A 25 9.68 -13.78 -3.26
C THR A 25 9.32 -13.04 -1.99
N ARG A 26 9.71 -11.77 -1.92
CA ARG A 26 9.29 -10.87 -0.85
C ARG A 26 7.76 -10.71 -0.83
N ASN A 27 7.12 -10.96 -1.97
CA ASN A 27 5.69 -10.86 -2.16
C ASN A 27 5.17 -12.10 -2.93
N PRO A 28 4.48 -13.04 -2.28
CA PRO A 28 4.06 -14.31 -2.90
C PRO A 28 3.15 -14.12 -4.12
N TYR A 29 2.48 -12.98 -4.23
CA TYR A 29 1.62 -12.67 -5.37
C TYR A 29 2.37 -12.30 -6.66
N PHE A 30 3.69 -12.07 -6.66
CA PHE A 30 4.40 -11.83 -7.92
C PHE A 30 4.33 -13.03 -8.87
N THR A 31 4.45 -14.24 -8.33
CA THR A 31 4.28 -15.47 -9.14
C THR A 31 2.85 -15.58 -9.66
N GLN A 32 1.85 -15.18 -8.85
CA GLN A 32 0.45 -15.11 -9.29
C GLN A 32 0.28 -14.17 -10.47
N ILE A 33 0.82 -12.96 -10.36
CA ILE A 33 0.77 -11.92 -11.39
C ILE A 33 1.40 -12.44 -12.68
N THR A 34 2.61 -13.01 -12.61
CA THR A 34 3.32 -13.54 -13.78
C THR A 34 2.53 -14.65 -14.46
N LEU A 35 2.06 -15.65 -13.71
CA LEU A 35 1.30 -16.77 -14.28
C LEU A 35 -0.01 -16.31 -14.89
N LEU A 36 -0.73 -15.39 -14.23
CA LEU A 36 -1.97 -14.83 -14.74
C LEU A 36 -1.73 -14.09 -16.05
N ASN A 37 -0.75 -13.20 -16.10
CA ASN A 37 -0.45 -12.41 -17.30
C ASN A 37 0.01 -13.28 -18.48
N ILE A 38 0.94 -14.22 -18.26
CA ILE A 38 1.37 -15.16 -19.30
C ILE A 38 0.19 -16.00 -19.78
N GLY A 39 -0.64 -16.48 -18.85
CA GLY A 39 -1.84 -17.25 -19.16
C GLY A 39 -2.86 -16.49 -20.00
N LEU A 40 -3.14 -15.23 -19.66
CA LEU A 40 -4.09 -14.39 -20.39
C LEU A 40 -3.58 -14.04 -21.80
N LEU A 41 -2.31 -13.65 -21.92
CA LEU A 41 -1.67 -13.40 -23.21
C LEU A 41 -1.64 -14.67 -24.07
N GLY A 42 -1.30 -15.81 -23.47
CA GLY A 42 -1.33 -17.12 -24.12
C GLY A 42 -2.73 -17.52 -24.58
N ALA A 43 -3.75 -17.30 -23.74
CA ALA A 43 -5.15 -17.56 -24.08
C ALA A 43 -5.61 -16.71 -25.27
N PHE A 44 -5.27 -15.42 -25.28
CA PHE A 44 -5.63 -14.49 -26.34
C PHE A 44 -4.94 -14.83 -27.67
N ALA A 45 -3.62 -15.09 -27.62
CA ALA A 45 -2.85 -15.52 -28.78
C ALA A 45 -3.36 -16.86 -29.35
N LEU A 46 -3.60 -17.85 -28.48
CA LEU A 46 -4.10 -19.15 -28.87
C LEU A 46 -5.48 -19.04 -29.54
N GLU A 47 -6.38 -18.23 -28.98
CA GLU A 47 -7.70 -17.99 -29.57
C GLU A 47 -7.58 -17.35 -30.96
N ALA A 48 -6.72 -16.33 -31.12
CA ALA A 48 -6.49 -15.69 -32.41
C ALA A 48 -5.92 -16.66 -33.47
N VAL A 49 -4.93 -17.46 -33.09
CA VAL A 49 -4.31 -18.46 -33.98
C VAL A 49 -5.29 -19.55 -34.37
N LEU A 50 -6.04 -20.12 -33.42
CA LEU A 50 -7.01 -21.18 -33.70
C LEU A 50 -8.16 -20.68 -34.59
N GLN A 51 -8.66 -19.46 -34.36
CA GLN A 51 -9.68 -18.88 -35.23
C GLN A 51 -9.15 -18.63 -36.65
N SER A 52 -7.93 -18.10 -36.79
CA SER A 52 -7.35 -17.79 -38.11
C SER A 52 -7.09 -19.04 -38.96
N ARG A 53 -6.78 -20.18 -38.33
CA ARG A 53 -6.71 -21.49 -38.99
C ARG A 53 -8.05 -21.93 -39.59
N GLN A 54 -9.16 -21.53 -38.97
CA GLN A 54 -10.52 -21.73 -39.48
C GLN A 54 -10.93 -20.67 -40.53
N GLY A 55 -10.00 -19.80 -40.95
CA GLY A 55 -10.26 -18.76 -41.95
C GLY A 55 -11.05 -17.57 -41.42
N SER A 56 -11.07 -17.34 -40.11
CA SER A 56 -11.78 -16.21 -39.49
C SER A 56 -10.97 -15.59 -38.35
N LEU A 57 -11.26 -14.35 -37.95
CA LEU A 57 -10.80 -13.80 -36.68
C LEU A 57 -11.96 -12.96 -36.15
N ARG A 58 -12.52 -13.35 -35.01
CA ARG A 58 -13.69 -12.70 -34.42
C ARG A 58 -13.27 -12.00 -33.15
N LEU A 59 -13.45 -10.69 -33.14
CA LEU A 59 -13.35 -9.86 -31.95
C LEU A 59 -14.76 -9.44 -31.55
N ALA A 60 -15.06 -9.50 -30.25
CA ALA A 60 -16.32 -9.00 -29.72
C ALA A 60 -16.45 -7.50 -30.05
N ARG A 61 -17.62 -7.08 -30.55
CA ARG A 61 -17.97 -5.66 -30.66
C ARG A 61 -18.95 -5.29 -29.57
N THR A 62 -18.64 -4.21 -28.86
CA THR A 62 -19.45 -3.69 -27.77
C THR A 62 -19.71 -2.20 -27.94
N ALA A 63 -20.72 -1.68 -27.24
CA ALA A 63 -20.96 -0.24 -27.19
C ALA A 63 -19.77 0.53 -26.57
N MET A 64 -18.90 -0.13 -25.81
CA MET A 64 -17.73 0.48 -25.18
C MET A 64 -16.52 0.60 -26.11
N ASP A 65 -16.53 0.00 -27.31
CA ASP A 65 -15.36 -0.05 -28.19
C ASP A 65 -14.84 1.35 -28.56
N LEU A 66 -15.74 2.28 -28.88
CA LEU A 66 -15.37 3.65 -29.25
C LEU A 66 -14.87 4.47 -28.05
N PRO A 67 -15.56 4.51 -26.89
CA PRO A 67 -15.01 5.10 -25.68
C PRO A 67 -13.65 4.51 -25.28
N TRP A 68 -13.47 3.20 -25.39
CA TRP A 68 -12.19 2.52 -25.15
C TRP A 68 -11.09 3.01 -26.08
N ALA A 69 -11.36 3.09 -27.39
CA ALA A 69 -10.39 3.57 -28.37
C ALA A 69 -10.00 5.03 -28.09
N PHE A 70 -10.96 5.88 -27.72
CA PHE A 70 -10.68 7.26 -27.35
C PHE A 70 -9.87 7.35 -26.05
N PHE A 71 -10.19 6.56 -25.02
CA PHE A 71 -9.42 6.51 -23.79
C PHE A 71 -7.98 6.04 -24.03
N ALA A 72 -7.77 4.99 -24.83
CA ALA A 72 -6.45 4.52 -25.22
C ALA A 72 -5.67 5.57 -26.02
N ALA A 73 -6.33 6.29 -26.93
CA ALA A 73 -5.73 7.38 -27.68
C ALA A 73 -5.33 8.55 -26.75
N ALA A 74 -6.17 8.90 -25.77
CA ALA A 74 -5.86 9.92 -24.77
C ALA A 74 -4.67 9.51 -23.90
N CYS A 75 -4.59 8.25 -23.47
CA CYS A 75 -3.44 7.72 -22.74
C CYS A 75 -2.14 7.82 -23.56
N ALA A 76 -2.19 7.43 -24.85
CA ALA A 76 -1.04 7.51 -25.73
C ALA A 76 -0.61 8.96 -26.02
N ALA A 77 -1.56 9.85 -26.30
CA ALA A 77 -1.29 11.27 -26.53
C ALA A 77 -0.69 11.94 -25.29
N SER A 78 -1.25 11.64 -24.12
CA SER A 78 -0.73 12.09 -22.83
C SER A 78 0.71 11.62 -22.60
N TRP A 79 1.00 10.32 -22.80
CA TRP A 79 2.35 9.78 -22.64
C TRP A 79 3.35 10.40 -23.62
N LEU A 80 2.99 10.51 -24.91
CA LEU A 80 3.83 11.10 -25.96
C LEU A 80 4.14 12.58 -25.67
N TYR A 81 3.12 13.33 -25.23
CA TYR A 81 3.30 14.71 -24.81
C TYR A 81 4.28 14.80 -23.63
N ALA A 82 4.06 14.02 -22.57
CA ALA A 82 4.92 14.04 -21.39
C ALA A 82 6.38 13.68 -21.74
N TYR A 83 6.58 12.69 -22.62
CA TYR A 83 7.91 12.27 -23.10
C TYR A 83 8.68 13.40 -23.80
N GLY A 84 7.98 14.25 -24.56
CA GLY A 84 8.57 15.41 -25.24
C GLY A 84 8.72 16.63 -24.34
N ALA A 85 7.80 16.83 -23.40
CA ALA A 85 7.73 18.03 -22.56
C ALA A 85 8.70 18.00 -21.36
N HIS A 86 9.11 16.82 -20.90
CA HIS A 86 10.00 16.70 -19.75
C HIS A 86 11.50 16.61 -20.14
N PRO A 87 12.41 17.02 -19.24
CA PRO A 87 13.85 16.91 -19.44
C PRO A 87 14.30 15.50 -19.83
N ALA A 88 15.36 15.41 -20.64
CA ALA A 88 15.88 14.15 -21.16
C ALA A 88 16.20 13.11 -20.08
N PHE A 89 16.56 13.58 -18.87
CA PHE A 89 16.78 12.75 -17.69
C PHE A 89 15.62 11.79 -17.39
N PHE A 90 14.36 12.24 -17.50
CA PHE A 90 13.18 11.44 -17.16
C PHE A 90 12.76 10.45 -18.26
N ARG A 91 13.29 10.57 -19.48
CA ARG A 91 12.81 9.81 -20.65
C ARG A 91 12.93 8.30 -20.47
N GLU A 92 13.99 7.82 -19.81
CA GLU A 92 14.15 6.39 -19.57
C GLU A 92 13.18 5.88 -18.50
N SER A 93 12.96 6.65 -17.43
CA SER A 93 11.99 6.34 -16.38
C SER A 93 10.57 6.32 -16.95
N MET A 94 10.24 7.28 -17.82
CA MET A 94 8.94 7.33 -18.52
C MET A 94 8.72 6.13 -19.44
N LYS A 95 9.76 5.68 -20.16
CA LYS A 95 9.67 4.45 -20.97
C LYS A 95 9.43 3.24 -20.07
N ALA A 96 10.16 3.13 -18.96
CA ALA A 96 10.02 2.01 -18.03
C ALA A 96 8.60 1.95 -17.44
N GLU A 97 8.17 3.04 -16.80
CA GLU A 97 6.86 3.17 -16.17
C GLU A 97 5.70 3.07 -17.17
N GLY A 98 5.79 3.81 -18.29
CA GLY A 98 4.79 3.75 -19.35
C GLY A 98 4.65 2.36 -19.97
N SER A 99 5.75 1.63 -20.17
CA SER A 99 5.69 0.26 -20.67
C SER A 99 5.05 -0.71 -19.68
N ARG A 100 5.35 -0.56 -18.37
CA ARG A 100 4.76 -1.36 -17.28
C ARG A 100 3.24 -1.20 -17.26
N VAL A 101 2.77 0.05 -17.25
CA VAL A 101 1.33 0.35 -17.20
C VAL A 101 0.64 0.03 -18.53
N GLY A 102 1.31 0.22 -19.67
CA GLY A 102 0.80 -0.16 -20.99
C GLY A 102 0.57 -1.67 -21.14
N ILE A 103 1.53 -2.50 -20.68
CA ILE A 103 1.37 -3.95 -20.64
C ILE A 103 0.23 -4.33 -19.68
N PHE A 104 0.13 -3.67 -18.52
CA PHE A 104 -0.98 -3.91 -17.59
C PHE A 104 -2.33 -3.63 -18.23
N LEU A 105 -2.51 -2.46 -18.85
CA LEU A 105 -3.74 -2.06 -19.54
C LEU A 105 -4.12 -3.06 -20.65
N PHE A 106 -3.14 -3.58 -21.39
CA PHE A 106 -3.41 -4.59 -22.39
C PHE A 106 -3.78 -5.96 -21.76
N ALA A 107 -2.91 -6.50 -20.91
CA ALA A 107 -2.99 -7.89 -20.46
C ALA A 107 -4.00 -8.12 -19.33
N ASN A 108 -4.22 -7.14 -18.44
CA ASN A 108 -5.13 -7.26 -17.29
C ASN A 108 -6.45 -6.52 -17.47
N ALA A 109 -6.55 -5.59 -18.44
CA ALA A 109 -7.80 -4.91 -18.74
C ALA A 109 -8.41 -5.32 -20.08
N LEU A 110 -7.77 -4.97 -21.20
CA LEU A 110 -8.34 -5.18 -22.52
C LEU A 110 -8.53 -6.66 -22.87
N VAL A 111 -7.52 -7.51 -22.62
CA VAL A 111 -7.59 -8.94 -22.94
C VAL A 111 -8.70 -9.66 -22.15
N PRO A 112 -8.80 -9.54 -20.81
CA PRO A 112 -9.90 -10.12 -20.04
C PRO A 112 -11.26 -9.60 -20.47
N PHE A 113 -11.38 -8.31 -20.75
CA PHE A 113 -12.62 -7.70 -21.26
C PHE A 113 -13.05 -8.34 -22.59
N LEU A 114 -12.15 -8.43 -23.58
CA LEU A 114 -12.45 -9.00 -24.89
C LEU A 114 -12.77 -10.50 -24.83
N LEU A 115 -11.98 -11.27 -24.07
CA LEU A 115 -12.19 -12.71 -23.92
C LEU A 115 -13.51 -13.04 -23.22
N SER A 116 -13.84 -12.31 -22.15
CA SER A 116 -15.10 -12.51 -21.42
C SER A 116 -16.32 -12.05 -22.21
N ALA A 117 -16.23 -10.94 -22.96
CA ALA A 117 -17.26 -10.49 -23.89
C ALA A 117 -17.49 -11.51 -25.00
N LEU A 118 -16.42 -12.07 -25.57
CA LEU A 118 -16.50 -13.14 -26.58
C LEU A 118 -17.09 -14.44 -25.99
N TRP A 119 -16.84 -14.76 -24.72
CA TRP A 119 -17.40 -15.96 -24.09
C TRP A 119 -18.86 -15.78 -23.66
N ALA A 120 -19.29 -14.57 -23.32
CA ALA A 120 -20.70 -14.27 -23.05
C ALA A 120 -21.62 -14.61 -24.25
N ARG A 121 -21.04 -14.81 -25.45
CA ARG A 121 -21.69 -15.39 -26.64
C ARG A 121 -22.38 -16.75 -26.39
N ASP A 122 -21.82 -17.58 -25.50
CA ASP A 122 -22.11 -19.02 -25.43
C ASP A 122 -22.98 -19.45 -24.22
N SER A 123 -23.63 -18.52 -23.49
CA SER A 123 -24.29 -18.85 -22.21
C SER A 123 -25.76 -18.40 -22.09
N GLU A 124 -26.68 -19.37 -22.15
CA GLU A 124 -27.76 -19.69 -21.17
C GLU A 124 -28.53 -20.96 -21.62
N PRO A 125 -29.12 -21.76 -20.72
CA PRO A 125 -28.57 -22.38 -19.51
C PRO A 125 -27.98 -23.77 -19.84
N SER A 126 -26.88 -24.18 -19.19
CA SER A 126 -26.52 -25.61 -19.16
C SER A 126 -26.74 -26.11 -17.75
N GLU A 127 -27.51 -27.19 -17.64
CA GLU A 127 -27.87 -27.91 -16.43
C GLU A 127 -26.71 -28.04 -15.42
N ASP A 128 -27.10 -27.84 -14.16
CA ASP A 128 -26.27 -27.77 -12.96
C ASP A 128 -25.19 -28.86 -12.87
N ALA A 129 -23.92 -28.47 -12.99
CA ALA A 129 -22.95 -29.02 -12.06
C ALA A 129 -23.39 -28.54 -10.66
N SER A 130 -24.11 -29.41 -9.95
CA SER A 130 -24.66 -29.08 -8.63
C SER A 130 -23.61 -28.40 -7.76
N VAL A 131 -23.96 -27.27 -7.12
CA VAL A 131 -23.09 -26.50 -6.21
C VAL A 131 -22.41 -27.40 -5.16
N PHE A 132 -23.06 -28.49 -4.78
CA PHE A 132 -22.49 -29.49 -3.88
C PHE A 132 -21.19 -30.12 -4.39
N HIS A 133 -21.04 -30.36 -5.70
CA HIS A 133 -19.78 -30.89 -6.25
C HIS A 133 -18.62 -29.89 -6.11
N TRP A 134 -18.91 -28.60 -6.25
CA TRP A 134 -17.92 -27.54 -6.05
C TRP A 134 -17.53 -27.41 -4.58
N VAL A 135 -18.50 -27.54 -3.67
CA VAL A 135 -18.25 -27.57 -2.21
C VAL A 135 -17.41 -28.78 -1.81
N ILE A 136 -17.74 -29.98 -2.31
CA ILE A 136 -16.98 -31.21 -2.07
C ILE A 136 -15.55 -31.03 -2.57
N PHE A 137 -15.38 -30.50 -3.78
CA PHE A 137 -14.06 -30.18 -4.32
C PHE A 137 -13.29 -29.24 -3.38
N ALA A 138 -13.88 -28.11 -2.97
CA ALA A 138 -13.22 -27.16 -2.08
C ALA A 138 -12.80 -27.81 -0.76
N ALA A 139 -13.70 -28.58 -0.13
CA ALA A 139 -13.44 -29.24 1.15
C ALA A 139 -12.31 -30.27 1.04
N VAL A 140 -12.35 -31.14 0.03
CA VAL A 140 -11.31 -32.16 -0.19
C VAL A 140 -9.98 -31.50 -0.54
N TRP A 141 -9.99 -30.52 -1.45
CA TRP A 141 -8.76 -29.84 -1.88
C TRP A 141 -8.10 -29.08 -0.71
N MET A 142 -8.87 -28.33 0.09
CA MET A 142 -8.36 -27.70 1.31
C MET A 142 -7.87 -28.73 2.34
N GLY A 143 -8.58 -29.84 2.50
CA GLY A 143 -8.20 -30.93 3.39
C GLY A 143 -6.85 -31.55 3.03
N LEU A 144 -6.57 -31.73 1.73
CA LEU A 144 -5.26 -32.20 1.27
C LEU A 144 -4.13 -31.26 1.73
N TRP A 145 -4.31 -29.95 1.59
CA TRP A 145 -3.32 -29.00 2.09
C TRP A 145 -3.17 -28.96 3.60
N SER A 146 -4.26 -29.13 4.33
CA SER A 146 -4.31 -28.88 5.78
C SER A 146 -3.95 -30.11 6.61
N PHE A 147 -4.30 -31.32 6.16
CA PHE A 147 -4.13 -32.55 6.94
C PHE A 147 -2.83 -33.29 6.67
N PHE A 148 -2.10 -32.94 5.60
CA PHE A 148 -0.83 -33.59 5.24
C PHE A 148 0.36 -32.61 5.09
N PRO A 149 0.54 -31.62 5.98
CA PRO A 149 1.65 -30.67 5.87
C PRO A 149 3.03 -31.35 5.92
N GLN A 150 3.15 -32.50 6.58
CA GLN A 150 4.36 -33.31 6.68
C GLN A 150 4.85 -33.89 5.34
N LEU A 151 3.98 -33.96 4.33
CA LEU A 151 4.36 -34.42 2.99
C LEU A 151 5.05 -33.32 2.16
N ARG A 152 4.98 -32.06 2.62
CA ARG A 152 5.68 -30.95 1.97
C ARG A 152 7.16 -31.00 2.32
N THR A 153 8.02 -30.85 1.32
CA THR A 153 9.47 -30.72 1.56
C THR A 153 9.75 -29.44 2.33
N ALA A 154 10.51 -29.54 3.42
CA ALA A 154 10.98 -28.36 4.14
C ALA A 154 11.80 -27.46 3.19
N PRO A 155 11.70 -26.13 3.33
CA PRO A 155 12.55 -25.20 2.59
C PRO A 155 14.02 -25.60 2.76
N LYS A 156 14.83 -25.47 1.71
CA LYS A 156 16.29 -25.70 1.77
C LYS A 156 17.00 -24.34 1.80
N PRO A 157 17.23 -23.72 2.98
CA PRO A 157 17.65 -22.33 3.05
C PRO A 157 19.01 -22.04 2.41
N ALA A 158 19.86 -23.08 2.27
CA ALA A 158 21.18 -23.01 1.65
C ALA A 158 21.18 -23.29 0.14
N SER A 159 20.08 -23.77 -0.44
CA SER A 159 20.02 -24.01 -1.89
C SER A 159 20.00 -22.68 -2.65
N THR A 160 20.65 -22.63 -3.82
CA THR A 160 20.55 -21.53 -4.77
C THR A 160 19.67 -21.89 -5.97
N ALA A 161 19.16 -23.12 -6.03
CA ALA A 161 18.34 -23.60 -7.14
C ALA A 161 16.91 -23.09 -6.98
N VAL A 162 16.39 -22.39 -8.00
CA VAL A 162 15.04 -21.83 -8.00
C VAL A 162 13.98 -22.90 -7.66
N PHE A 163 14.08 -24.10 -8.26
CA PHE A 163 13.11 -25.17 -8.02
C PHE A 163 13.00 -25.63 -6.56
N ASP A 164 14.09 -25.61 -5.80
CA ASP A 164 14.09 -26.02 -4.38
C ASP A 164 13.26 -25.09 -3.48
N HIS A 165 12.93 -23.89 -3.96
CA HIS A 165 12.21 -22.86 -3.23
C HIS A 165 10.87 -22.46 -3.90
N VAL A 166 10.61 -22.92 -5.14
CA VAL A 166 9.31 -22.75 -5.81
C VAL A 166 8.37 -23.93 -5.57
N PHE A 167 8.89 -25.17 -5.55
CA PHE A 167 8.04 -26.35 -5.68
C PHE A 167 8.40 -27.45 -4.68
N ASP A 168 7.41 -27.88 -3.90
CA ASP A 168 7.40 -29.18 -3.24
C ASP A 168 6.58 -30.19 -4.07
N ALA A 169 7.05 -31.43 -4.15
CA ALA A 169 6.44 -32.46 -5.00
C ALA A 169 4.98 -32.77 -4.60
N TYR A 170 4.68 -32.73 -3.30
CA TYR A 170 3.33 -32.94 -2.78
C TYR A 170 2.39 -31.82 -3.22
N GLY A 171 2.79 -30.56 -3.04
CA GLY A 171 2.05 -29.39 -3.49
C GLY A 171 1.79 -29.45 -5.00
N ALA A 172 2.80 -29.79 -5.81
CA ALA A 172 2.62 -29.96 -7.26
C ALA A 172 1.56 -31.00 -7.61
N PHE A 173 1.55 -32.14 -6.91
CA PHE A 173 0.52 -33.17 -7.06
C PHE A 173 -0.88 -32.67 -6.69
N VAL A 174 -1.04 -32.02 -5.53
CA VAL A 174 -2.33 -31.47 -5.08
C VAL A 174 -2.89 -30.45 -6.06
N TRP A 175 -2.03 -29.62 -6.65
CA TRP A 175 -2.43 -28.69 -7.71
C TRP A 175 -2.82 -29.39 -9.02
N ALA A 176 -2.04 -30.37 -9.47
CA ALA A 176 -2.37 -31.13 -10.69
C ALA A 176 -3.74 -31.81 -10.57
N VAL A 177 -4.01 -32.46 -9.43
CA VAL A 177 -5.32 -33.07 -9.13
C VAL A 177 -6.42 -32.00 -9.09
N GLY A 178 -6.16 -30.87 -8.41
CA GLY A 178 -7.12 -29.77 -8.30
C GLY A 178 -7.51 -29.18 -9.66
N VAL A 179 -6.53 -28.88 -10.51
CA VAL A 179 -6.76 -28.35 -11.86
C VAL A 179 -7.58 -29.33 -12.69
N VAL A 180 -7.21 -30.61 -12.70
CA VAL A 180 -7.97 -31.64 -13.44
C VAL A 180 -9.42 -31.72 -12.94
N TRP A 181 -9.65 -31.65 -11.62
CA TRP A 181 -10.99 -31.72 -11.05
C TRP A 181 -11.83 -30.48 -11.41
N VAL A 182 -11.28 -29.27 -11.28
CA VAL A 182 -11.97 -28.04 -11.68
C VAL A 182 -12.33 -28.06 -13.17
N LEU A 183 -11.42 -28.51 -14.03
CA LEU A 183 -11.69 -28.66 -15.46
C LEU A 183 -12.81 -29.68 -15.74
N ARG A 184 -12.92 -30.74 -14.93
CA ARG A 184 -14.04 -31.70 -15.00
C ARG A 184 -15.36 -31.06 -14.60
N LEU A 185 -15.39 -30.32 -13.48
CA LEU A 185 -16.59 -29.58 -13.03
C LEU A 185 -17.01 -28.51 -14.05
N ALA A 186 -16.06 -27.93 -14.77
CA ALA A 186 -16.29 -26.93 -15.80
C ALA A 186 -16.58 -27.49 -17.21
N ARG A 187 -16.70 -28.82 -17.40
CA ARG A 187 -16.90 -29.45 -18.73
C ARG A 187 -18.11 -28.93 -19.50
N GLY A 188 -19.14 -28.43 -18.81
CA GLY A 188 -20.32 -27.79 -19.43
C GLY A 188 -19.98 -26.50 -20.21
N GLY A 189 -18.83 -25.87 -19.93
CA GLY A 189 -18.14 -24.99 -20.88
C GLY A 189 -18.71 -23.58 -21.08
N GLY A 190 -19.50 -23.03 -20.16
CA GLY A 190 -20.05 -21.66 -20.26
C GLY A 190 -19.77 -20.76 -19.03
N GLN A 191 -20.13 -19.47 -19.17
CA GLN A 191 -20.78 -18.65 -18.14
C GLN A 191 -20.67 -19.11 -16.67
N ALA A 192 -21.54 -20.09 -16.36
CA ALA A 192 -21.79 -20.58 -15.03
C ALA A 192 -20.59 -21.32 -14.40
N ALA A 193 -19.72 -21.95 -15.21
CA ALA A 193 -18.56 -22.66 -14.70
C ALA A 193 -17.55 -21.68 -14.08
N ILE A 194 -17.34 -20.52 -14.69
CA ILE A 194 -16.46 -19.49 -14.14
C ILE A 194 -17.04 -18.87 -12.89
N ARG A 195 -18.35 -18.60 -12.87
CA ARG A 195 -19.00 -18.08 -11.66
C ARG A 195 -18.85 -19.03 -10.49
N HIS A 196 -19.12 -20.32 -10.67
CA HIS A 196 -18.92 -21.31 -9.62
C HIS A 196 -17.44 -21.48 -9.24
N ALA A 197 -16.51 -21.47 -10.21
CA ALA A 197 -15.08 -21.50 -9.93
C ALA A 197 -14.65 -20.28 -9.09
N ALA A 198 -15.07 -19.08 -9.47
CA ALA A 198 -14.77 -17.83 -8.74
C ALA A 198 -15.37 -17.82 -7.34
N LEU A 199 -16.63 -18.28 -7.17
CA LEU A 199 -17.25 -18.44 -5.85
C LEU A 199 -16.50 -19.47 -4.99
N THR A 200 -16.10 -20.59 -5.57
CA THR A 200 -15.33 -21.64 -4.89
C THR A 200 -13.97 -21.11 -4.44
N VAL A 201 -13.27 -20.42 -5.33
CA VAL A 201 -11.98 -19.76 -5.06
C VAL A 201 -12.10 -18.72 -3.97
N GLY A 202 -13.11 -17.84 -4.06
CA GLY A 202 -13.40 -16.86 -3.02
C GLY A 202 -13.72 -17.53 -1.68
N THR A 203 -14.40 -18.67 -1.69
CA THR A 203 -14.75 -19.42 -0.47
C THR A 203 -13.52 -20.01 0.18
N VAL A 204 -12.64 -20.67 -0.61
CA VAL A 204 -11.37 -21.22 -0.12
C VAL A 204 -10.47 -20.12 0.43
N ALA A 205 -10.29 -19.03 -0.32
CA ALA A 205 -9.51 -17.88 0.13
C ALA A 205 -10.13 -17.23 1.37
N GLY A 206 -11.46 -17.13 1.43
CA GLY A 206 -12.17 -16.53 2.57
C GLY A 206 -12.02 -17.35 3.85
N ILE A 207 -12.21 -18.68 3.77
CA ILE A 207 -11.99 -19.60 4.90
C ILE A 207 -10.56 -19.46 5.42
N TYR A 208 -9.58 -19.42 4.51
CA TYR A 208 -8.19 -19.22 4.92
C TYR A 208 -7.97 -17.86 5.57
N GLY A 209 -8.48 -16.78 4.99
CA GLY A 209 -8.34 -15.44 5.56
C GLY A 209 -8.99 -15.29 6.94
N ILE A 210 -10.15 -15.91 7.15
CA ILE A 210 -10.79 -15.99 8.46
C ILE A 210 -9.90 -16.78 9.42
N GLY A 211 -9.31 -17.91 8.98
CA GLY A 211 -8.32 -18.65 9.74
C GLY A 211 -7.13 -17.77 10.17
N GLN A 212 -6.53 -17.03 9.24
CA GLN A 212 -5.42 -16.11 9.52
C GLN A 212 -5.79 -15.07 10.59
N TYR A 213 -7.01 -14.51 10.53
CA TYR A 213 -7.50 -13.55 11.52
C TYR A 213 -7.54 -14.12 12.95
N PHE A 214 -7.72 -15.43 13.09
CA PHE A 214 -7.69 -16.14 14.38
C PHE A 214 -6.36 -16.84 14.66
N ALA A 215 -5.28 -16.48 13.95
CA ALA A 215 -3.95 -17.08 14.07
C ALA A 215 -3.89 -18.58 13.68
N ILE A 216 -4.82 -19.02 12.84
CA ILE A 216 -4.86 -20.39 12.29
C ILE A 216 -4.27 -20.35 10.88
N GLU A 217 -3.01 -20.78 10.75
CA GLU A 217 -2.26 -20.81 9.49
C GLU A 217 -2.02 -22.26 9.06
N PHE A 218 -2.79 -22.75 8.07
CA PHE A 218 -2.68 -24.12 7.58
C PHE A 218 -2.12 -24.27 6.15
N PHE A 219 -1.96 -23.17 5.38
CA PHE A 219 -1.18 -23.18 4.14
C PHE A 219 0.27 -22.71 4.34
N TRP A 220 0.52 -21.75 5.22
CA TRP A 220 1.85 -21.17 5.49
C TRP A 220 2.36 -21.53 6.88
N PRO A 221 3.47 -22.28 7.02
CA PRO A 221 4.13 -22.41 8.32
C PRO A 221 4.78 -21.07 8.71
N LYS A 222 4.08 -20.31 9.57
CA LYS A 222 4.50 -19.07 10.29
C LYS A 222 5.63 -18.26 9.64
N ILE A 223 5.26 -17.21 8.87
CA ILE A 223 5.99 -15.98 8.43
C ILE A 223 5.30 -15.57 7.11
N LEU A 224 4.88 -14.35 6.77
CA LEU A 224 5.15 -12.98 7.16
C LEU A 224 3.83 -12.25 6.84
N ASN A 225 3.04 -11.82 7.82
CA ASN A 225 1.95 -10.87 7.54
C ASN A 225 2.53 -9.46 7.66
N PRO A 226 2.92 -8.80 6.55
CA PRO A 226 3.47 -7.45 6.62
C PRO A 226 2.43 -6.41 7.08
N TYR A 227 1.15 -6.79 7.15
CA TYR A 227 0.02 -5.96 7.56
C TYR A 227 -0.46 -6.24 8.99
N GLY A 228 0.33 -6.94 9.81
CA GLY A 228 0.05 -7.14 11.24
C GLY A 228 -1.18 -8.00 11.50
N GLY A 229 -2.21 -7.45 12.16
CA GLY A 229 -3.47 -8.15 12.49
C GLY A 229 -4.50 -8.24 11.36
N ARG A 230 -4.20 -7.74 10.14
CA ARG A 230 -5.13 -7.79 8.99
C ARG A 230 -4.95 -9.08 8.19
N SER A 231 -6.02 -9.81 7.92
CA SER A 231 -5.93 -11.00 7.06
C SER A 231 -5.56 -10.63 5.61
N VAL A 232 -4.64 -11.39 5.02
CA VAL A 232 -4.22 -11.22 3.61
C VAL A 232 -4.59 -12.40 2.71
N SER A 233 -4.97 -13.53 3.32
CA SER A 233 -5.24 -14.81 2.67
C SER A 233 -4.16 -15.17 1.63
N THR A 234 -4.56 -15.83 0.55
CA THR A 234 -3.71 -16.15 -0.61
C THR A 234 -3.40 -14.92 -1.46
N PHE A 235 -4.05 -13.78 -1.25
CA PHE A 235 -3.86 -12.56 -2.05
C PHE A 235 -2.62 -11.75 -1.62
N GLY A 236 -2.09 -11.99 -0.42
CA GLY A 236 -0.92 -11.28 0.13
C GLY A 236 -1.13 -9.78 0.40
N ASN A 237 -2.35 -9.27 0.20
CA ASN A 237 -2.75 -7.91 0.52
C ASN A 237 -4.24 -7.90 0.94
N PRO A 238 -4.59 -7.27 2.07
CA PRO A 238 -5.97 -7.26 2.58
C PRO A 238 -6.94 -6.53 1.65
N ASN A 239 -6.48 -5.51 0.92
CA ASN A 239 -7.31 -4.74 0.00
C ASN A 239 -7.66 -5.56 -1.26
N PHE A 240 -6.72 -6.35 -1.79
CA PHE A 240 -6.97 -7.14 -3.00
C PHE A 240 -7.97 -8.25 -2.72
N MET A 241 -7.80 -8.92 -1.57
CA MET A 241 -8.74 -9.92 -1.07
C MET A 241 -10.14 -9.32 -0.90
N SER A 242 -10.27 -8.19 -0.18
CA SER A 242 -11.57 -7.59 0.12
C SER A 242 -12.27 -7.09 -1.14
N SER A 243 -11.55 -6.45 -2.06
CA SER A 243 -12.09 -6.02 -3.35
C SER A 243 -12.55 -7.19 -4.22
N TYR A 244 -11.86 -8.34 -4.17
CA TYR A 244 -12.32 -9.55 -4.84
C TYR A 244 -13.65 -10.05 -4.24
N MET A 245 -13.80 -10.05 -2.91
CA MET A 245 -15.06 -10.41 -2.24
C MET A 245 -16.20 -9.46 -2.60
N VAL A 246 -15.95 -8.15 -2.69
CA VAL A 246 -16.95 -7.16 -3.14
C VAL A 246 -17.55 -7.54 -4.49
N MET A 247 -16.72 -7.98 -5.44
CA MET A 247 -17.18 -8.39 -6.77
C MET A 247 -17.94 -9.73 -6.75
N LEU A 248 -17.66 -10.63 -5.79
CA LEU A 248 -18.36 -11.91 -5.66
C LEU A 248 -19.74 -11.79 -4.99
N LEU A 249 -19.94 -10.79 -4.13
CA LEU A 249 -21.18 -10.61 -3.37
C LEU A 249 -22.45 -10.57 -4.26
N PRO A 250 -22.51 -9.78 -5.35
CA PRO A 250 -23.68 -9.80 -6.22
C PRO A 250 -23.92 -11.17 -6.89
N LEU A 251 -22.85 -11.89 -7.22
CA LEU A 251 -22.94 -13.19 -7.88
C LEU A 251 -23.51 -14.26 -6.96
N VAL A 252 -23.05 -14.31 -5.71
CA VAL A 252 -23.56 -15.28 -4.72
C VAL A 252 -25.01 -14.98 -4.34
N VAL A 253 -25.40 -13.70 -4.26
CA VAL A 253 -26.79 -13.30 -3.97
C VAL A 253 -27.74 -13.71 -5.10
N VAL A 254 -27.35 -13.53 -6.37
CA VAL A 254 -28.19 -13.99 -7.49
C VAL A 254 -28.29 -15.53 -7.51
N HIS A 255 -27.19 -16.24 -7.29
CA HIS A 255 -27.22 -17.70 -7.15
C HIS A 255 -28.12 -18.17 -5.97
N TYR A 256 -28.07 -17.48 -4.83
CA TYR A 256 -28.91 -17.72 -3.67
C TYR A 256 -30.40 -17.53 -3.99
N LEU A 257 -30.77 -16.42 -4.64
CA LEU A 257 -32.17 -16.12 -4.97
C LEU A 257 -32.73 -17.04 -6.06
N GLU A 258 -31.93 -17.41 -7.06
CA GLU A 258 -32.37 -18.34 -8.13
C GLU A 258 -32.41 -19.81 -7.67
N ALA A 259 -31.82 -20.15 -6.52
CA ALA A 259 -31.80 -21.51 -6.02
C ALA A 259 -33.20 -22.01 -5.63
N ARG A 260 -33.63 -23.11 -6.28
CA ARG A 260 -34.96 -23.72 -6.09
C ARG A 260 -35.14 -24.47 -4.77
N SER A 261 -34.08 -24.87 -4.08
CA SER A 261 -34.14 -25.63 -2.83
C SER A 261 -33.47 -24.91 -1.67
N ARG A 262 -34.05 -25.01 -0.47
CA ARG A 262 -33.46 -24.47 0.76
C ARG A 262 -32.05 -25.00 1.03
N ALA A 263 -31.74 -26.23 0.63
CA ALA A 263 -30.39 -26.80 0.75
C ALA A 263 -29.36 -26.06 -0.13
N LYS A 264 -29.68 -25.77 -1.40
CA LYS A 264 -28.81 -24.95 -2.26
C LYS A 264 -28.71 -23.52 -1.74
N ARG A 265 -29.82 -22.93 -1.26
CA ARG A 265 -29.83 -21.61 -0.64
C ARG A 265 -28.92 -21.55 0.59
N ALA A 266 -28.93 -22.58 1.45
CA ALA A 266 -28.06 -22.66 2.61
C ALA A 266 -26.57 -22.68 2.23
N VAL A 267 -26.20 -23.40 1.15
CA VAL A 267 -24.82 -23.40 0.64
C VAL A 267 -24.40 -22.00 0.18
N TYR A 268 -25.22 -21.32 -0.62
CA TYR A 268 -24.90 -19.96 -1.07
C TYR A 268 -24.91 -18.94 0.07
N ALA A 269 -25.78 -19.10 1.07
CA ALA A 269 -25.77 -18.28 2.29
C ALA A 269 -24.47 -18.48 3.08
N ALA A 270 -23.98 -19.72 3.22
CA ALA A 270 -22.69 -20.00 3.85
C ALA A 270 -21.52 -19.33 3.10
N MET A 271 -21.51 -19.40 1.76
CA MET A 271 -20.53 -18.67 0.95
C MET A 271 -20.60 -17.15 1.17
N PHE A 272 -21.82 -16.58 1.22
CA PHE A 272 -22.04 -15.17 1.52
C PHE A 272 -21.46 -14.79 2.89
N PHE A 273 -21.74 -15.55 3.94
CA PHE A 273 -21.20 -15.32 5.29
C PHE A 273 -19.67 -15.42 5.33
N ILE A 274 -19.07 -16.32 4.55
CA ILE A 274 -17.61 -16.41 4.42
C ILE A 274 -17.06 -15.13 3.77
N PHE A 275 -17.71 -14.61 2.72
CA PHE A 275 -17.28 -13.35 2.08
C PHE A 275 -17.44 -12.16 3.02
N GLU A 276 -18.55 -12.06 3.74
CA GLU A 276 -18.79 -11.06 4.77
C GLU A 276 -17.76 -11.13 5.90
N GLY A 277 -17.51 -12.33 6.45
CA GLY A 277 -16.46 -12.57 7.44
C GLY A 277 -15.08 -12.17 6.94
N THR A 278 -14.79 -12.44 5.67
CA THR A 278 -13.52 -12.04 5.04
C THR A 278 -13.39 -10.52 4.92
N LEU A 279 -14.49 -9.80 4.61
CA LEU A 279 -14.50 -8.33 4.62
C LEU A 279 -14.22 -7.79 6.03
N LEU A 280 -14.80 -8.40 7.07
CA LEU A 280 -14.53 -8.05 8.47
C LEU A 280 -13.06 -8.27 8.82
N CYS A 281 -12.49 -9.43 8.47
CA CYS A 281 -11.08 -9.78 8.71
C CYS A 281 -10.08 -8.90 7.94
N SER A 282 -10.47 -8.34 6.79
CA SER A 282 -9.59 -7.47 5.98
C SER A 282 -9.34 -6.11 6.62
N LEU A 283 -10.26 -5.63 7.46
CA LEU A 283 -10.31 -4.26 7.99
C LEU A 283 -10.23 -3.16 6.91
N THR A 284 -10.57 -3.49 5.65
CA THR A 284 -10.59 -2.55 4.51
C THR A 284 -11.92 -1.80 4.47
N ARG A 285 -11.93 -0.55 4.98
CA ARG A 285 -13.16 0.24 5.13
C ARG A 285 -13.87 0.54 3.80
N SER A 286 -13.12 0.86 2.76
CA SER A 286 -13.67 1.20 1.43
C SER A 286 -14.43 0.03 0.79
N SER A 287 -14.03 -1.21 1.08
CA SER A 287 -14.69 -2.40 0.56
C SER A 287 -16.09 -2.60 1.14
N TRP A 288 -16.42 -2.03 2.31
CA TRP A 288 -17.81 -2.03 2.81
C TRP A 288 -18.71 -1.10 2.01
N LEU A 289 -18.22 0.09 1.67
CA LEU A 289 -18.92 1.01 0.77
C LEU A 289 -19.08 0.37 -0.62
N GLY A 290 -18.02 -0.29 -1.10
CA GLY A 290 -18.06 -1.08 -2.33
C GLY A 290 -19.07 -2.22 -2.29
N ALA A 291 -19.15 -2.97 -1.18
CA ALA A 291 -20.12 -4.06 -1.00
C ALA A 291 -21.57 -3.55 -1.00
N ALA A 292 -21.84 -2.46 -0.27
CA ALA A 292 -23.14 -1.81 -0.29
C ALA A 292 -23.52 -1.32 -1.70
N ALA A 293 -22.58 -0.68 -2.39
CA ALA A 293 -22.75 -0.25 -3.77
C ALA A 293 -22.93 -1.44 -4.74
N ALA A 294 -22.31 -2.59 -4.48
CA ALA A 294 -22.49 -3.79 -5.28
C ALA A 294 -23.87 -4.43 -5.06
N LEU A 295 -24.39 -4.45 -3.84
CA LEU A 295 -25.65 -5.11 -3.52
C LEU A 295 -26.88 -4.24 -3.81
N ALA A 296 -26.81 -2.92 -3.59
CA ALA A 296 -27.95 -2.02 -3.73
C ALA A 296 -28.61 -2.06 -5.14
N PRO A 297 -27.87 -2.07 -6.27
CA PRO A 297 -28.45 -2.11 -7.61
C PRO A 297 -29.26 -3.39 -7.90
N LEU A 298 -29.01 -4.50 -7.20
CA LEU A 298 -29.77 -5.74 -7.38
C LEU A 298 -31.25 -5.56 -7.03
N SER A 299 -31.56 -4.65 -6.10
CA SER A 299 -32.93 -4.33 -5.70
C SER A 299 -33.76 -3.69 -6.83
N LEU A 300 -33.11 -3.15 -7.87
CA LEU A 300 -33.79 -2.56 -9.01
C LEU A 300 -34.45 -3.63 -9.89
N SER A 301 -33.89 -4.85 -9.93
CA SER A 301 -34.47 -5.97 -10.69
C SER A 301 -35.80 -6.42 -10.08
N ARG A 302 -36.88 -6.32 -10.86
CA ARG A 302 -38.20 -6.85 -10.44
C ARG A 302 -38.15 -8.36 -10.21
N ARG A 303 -37.43 -9.11 -11.03
CA ARG A 303 -37.29 -10.57 -10.87
C ARG A 303 -36.64 -10.93 -9.54
N LEU A 304 -35.52 -10.29 -9.19
CA LEU A 304 -34.83 -10.55 -7.93
C LEU A 304 -35.68 -10.16 -6.71
N ARG A 305 -36.42 -9.04 -6.79
CA ARG A 305 -37.38 -8.65 -5.75
C ARG A 305 -38.51 -9.65 -5.55
N LEU A 306 -38.99 -10.27 -6.62
CA LEU A 306 -40.02 -11.32 -6.53
C LEU A 306 -39.46 -12.59 -5.90
N LEU A 307 -38.28 -13.04 -6.34
CA LEU A 307 -37.59 -14.20 -5.75
C LEU A 307 -37.33 -14.01 -4.25
N ALA A 308 -36.91 -12.80 -3.84
CA ALA A 308 -36.70 -12.47 -2.44
C ALA A 308 -37.98 -12.50 -1.58
N ARG A 309 -39.18 -12.56 -2.19
CA ARG A 309 -40.47 -12.66 -1.49
C ARG A 309 -41.03 -14.08 -1.40
N GLU A 310 -40.46 -15.04 -2.14
CA GLU A 310 -41.00 -16.42 -2.20
C GLU A 310 -40.82 -17.20 -0.89
N ASP A 311 -39.84 -16.83 -0.04
CA ASP A 311 -39.53 -17.52 1.23
C ASP A 311 -39.04 -16.52 2.29
N LEU A 312 -39.90 -15.56 2.66
CA LEU A 312 -39.55 -14.45 3.56
C LEU A 312 -38.99 -14.90 4.92
N GLU A 313 -39.47 -16.02 5.46
CA GLU A 313 -38.97 -16.58 6.71
C GLU A 313 -37.50 -16.98 6.58
N PHE A 314 -37.16 -17.79 5.57
CA PHE A 314 -35.78 -18.24 5.36
C PHE A 314 -34.86 -17.07 4.98
N HIS A 315 -35.33 -16.15 4.13
CA HIS A 315 -34.58 -14.95 3.77
C HIS A 315 -34.37 -14.02 4.96
N GLY A 316 -35.38 -13.85 5.82
CA GLY A 316 -35.30 -13.07 7.05
C GLY A 316 -34.30 -13.67 8.04
N MET A 317 -34.28 -15.00 8.19
CA MET A 317 -33.28 -15.71 8.99
C MET A 317 -31.86 -15.48 8.47
N VAL A 318 -31.62 -15.65 7.16
CA VAL A 318 -30.30 -15.43 6.55
C VAL A 318 -29.85 -13.97 6.68
N ALA A 319 -30.74 -13.01 6.47
CA ALA A 319 -30.44 -11.58 6.64
C ALA A 319 -30.13 -11.24 8.10
N SER A 320 -30.88 -11.80 9.05
CA SER A 320 -30.62 -11.62 10.49
C SER A 320 -29.27 -12.20 10.89
N ALA A 321 -28.90 -13.36 10.34
CA ALA A 321 -27.59 -13.96 10.56
C ALA A 321 -26.44 -13.10 9.99
N ALA A 322 -26.59 -12.52 8.78
CA ALA A 322 -25.60 -11.59 8.23
C ALA A 322 -25.40 -10.38 9.16
N VAL A 323 -26.50 -9.74 9.58
CA VAL A 323 -26.44 -8.62 10.53
C VAL A 323 -25.77 -9.04 11.84
N ALA A 324 -26.11 -10.21 12.39
CA ALA A 324 -25.49 -10.73 13.60
C ALA A 324 -23.98 -10.96 13.43
N ILE A 325 -23.54 -11.54 12.30
CA ILE A 325 -22.12 -11.72 11.98
C ILE A 325 -21.40 -10.38 11.89
N GLY A 326 -21.99 -9.39 11.21
CA GLY A 326 -21.43 -8.05 11.13
C GLY A 326 -21.29 -7.36 12.49
N VAL A 327 -22.33 -7.43 13.32
CA VAL A 327 -22.36 -6.74 14.62
C VAL A 327 -21.55 -7.46 15.71
N LEU A 328 -21.62 -8.78 15.75
CA LEU A 328 -21.05 -9.64 16.80
C LEU A 328 -19.72 -10.29 16.37
N TRP A 329 -19.05 -9.76 15.34
CA TRP A 329 -17.77 -10.30 14.90
C TRP A 329 -16.74 -10.28 16.03
N PRO A 330 -16.10 -11.41 16.36
CA PRO A 330 -15.16 -11.50 17.47
C PRO A 330 -13.86 -10.74 17.18
N GLN A 331 -13.15 -10.39 18.25
CA GLN A 331 -11.82 -9.79 18.20
C GLN A 331 -10.79 -10.75 17.56
N SER A 332 -9.76 -10.18 16.94
CA SER A 332 -8.64 -10.95 16.37
C SER A 332 -7.76 -11.54 17.47
N ASN A 333 -7.24 -12.75 17.24
CA ASN A 333 -6.19 -13.35 18.08
C ASN A 333 -4.77 -12.93 17.66
N VAL A 334 -4.63 -12.29 16.50
CA VAL A 334 -3.35 -11.76 16.00
C VAL A 334 -3.26 -10.31 16.49
N GLY A 335 -2.53 -10.09 17.59
CA GLY A 335 -2.45 -8.79 18.27
C GLY A 335 -2.31 -7.60 17.31
N GLY A 336 -3.10 -6.56 17.53
CA GLY A 336 -3.20 -5.40 16.65
C GLY A 336 -4.58 -4.76 16.67
N TYR A 337 -4.72 -3.63 15.97
CA TYR A 337 -5.95 -2.86 15.87
C TYR A 337 -7.09 -3.67 15.20
N ALA A 338 -8.06 -4.13 15.98
CA ALA A 338 -9.22 -4.92 15.52
C ALA A 338 -10.54 -4.37 16.10
N PRO A 339 -10.99 -3.17 15.70
CA PRO A 339 -12.20 -2.58 16.28
C PRO A 339 -13.46 -3.31 15.80
N THR A 340 -14.40 -3.50 16.72
CA THR A 340 -15.75 -3.99 16.42
C THR A 340 -16.53 -2.96 15.60
N VAL A 341 -17.63 -3.37 14.96
CA VAL A 341 -18.51 -2.42 14.23
C VAL A 341 -19.01 -1.30 15.15
N VAL A 342 -19.31 -1.61 16.42
CA VAL A 342 -19.66 -0.60 17.43
C VAL A 342 -18.49 0.35 17.70
N GLY A 343 -17.28 -0.18 17.88
CA GLY A 343 -16.06 0.62 18.05
C GLY A 343 -15.76 1.53 16.85
N ARG A 344 -16.17 1.14 15.64
CA ARG A 344 -16.05 1.98 14.43
C ARG A 344 -17.02 3.15 14.42
N LEU A 345 -18.24 2.94 14.87
CA LEU A 345 -19.25 4.01 14.94
C LEU A 345 -18.84 5.07 15.97
N THR A 346 -18.26 4.66 17.09
CA THR A 346 -17.73 5.58 18.11
C THR A 346 -16.50 6.35 17.60
N GLU A 347 -15.55 5.70 16.92
CA GLU A 347 -14.40 6.36 16.28
C GLU A 347 -14.82 7.42 15.24
N MET A 348 -15.87 7.16 14.46
CA MET A 348 -16.41 8.14 13.52
C MET A 348 -17.01 9.35 14.22
N GLY A 349 -17.70 9.16 15.35
CA GLY A 349 -18.20 10.26 16.17
C GLY A 349 -17.09 11.15 16.72
N GLU A 350 -15.99 10.54 17.16
CA GLU A 350 -14.81 11.26 17.68
C GLU A 350 -14.14 12.14 16.60
N LEU A 351 -14.06 11.66 15.35
CA LEU A 351 -13.51 12.42 14.21
C LEU A 351 -14.27 13.73 13.91
N PHE A 352 -15.57 13.79 14.21
CA PHE A 352 -16.40 14.99 14.02
C PHE A 352 -16.52 15.85 15.29
N SER A 353 -15.95 15.40 16.41
CA SER A 353 -15.89 16.18 17.64
C SER A 353 -14.66 17.10 17.65
N SER A 354 -14.85 18.38 17.93
CA SER A 354 -13.80 19.43 17.92
C SER A 354 -12.77 19.31 19.05
N SER A 355 -12.68 18.16 19.72
CA SER A 355 -11.85 17.96 20.92
C SER A 355 -10.54 17.17 20.66
N ALA A 356 -10.05 17.12 19.43
CA ALA A 356 -8.75 16.54 19.09
C ALA A 356 -7.60 17.48 19.54
N LYS A 357 -7.42 17.64 20.86
CA LYS A 357 -6.43 18.52 21.49
C LYS A 357 -5.02 17.92 21.61
N THR A 358 -4.71 16.87 20.87
CA THR A 358 -3.37 16.27 20.87
C THR A 358 -2.96 15.93 19.44
N GLN A 359 -1.94 16.64 18.96
CA GLN A 359 -1.24 16.47 17.68
C GLN A 359 -0.73 15.02 17.48
N SER A 360 -0.67 14.21 18.54
CA SER A 360 -0.31 12.79 18.53
C SER A 360 -1.43 11.83 18.11
N SER A 361 -2.69 12.30 17.97
CA SER A 361 -3.85 11.44 17.67
C SER A 361 -4.45 11.63 16.27
N ALA A 362 -3.76 12.34 15.38
CA ALA A 362 -4.21 12.51 14.00
C ALA A 362 -4.41 11.14 13.33
N TYR A 363 -5.61 10.88 12.79
CA TYR A 363 -5.94 9.62 12.11
C TYR A 363 -5.10 9.45 10.83
N SER A 364 -3.91 8.88 11.01
CA SER A 364 -2.81 8.78 10.04
C SER A 364 -3.21 8.30 8.63
N PRO A 365 -4.11 7.30 8.45
CA PRO A 365 -4.49 6.83 7.11
C PRO A 365 -5.35 7.80 6.28
N LEU A 366 -6.07 8.74 6.90
CA LEU A 366 -6.85 9.74 6.14
C LEU A 366 -5.97 10.90 5.69
N TYR A 367 -5.13 11.43 6.59
CA TYR A 367 -4.19 12.49 6.23
C TYR A 367 -3.19 12.06 5.17
N GLN A 368 -2.76 10.79 5.18
CA GLN A 368 -1.95 10.24 4.09
C GLN A 368 -2.68 10.30 2.74
N ARG A 369 -3.97 9.96 2.69
CA ARG A 369 -4.76 10.11 1.46
C ARG A 369 -4.91 11.57 1.04
N PHE A 370 -5.12 12.50 1.97
CA PHE A 370 -5.18 13.92 1.65
C PHE A 370 -3.88 14.43 1.02
N LEU A 371 -2.72 14.08 1.58
CA LEU A 371 -1.44 14.41 0.96
C LEU A 371 -1.34 13.83 -0.46
N ILE A 372 -1.70 12.54 -0.62
CA ILE A 372 -1.72 11.89 -1.93
C ILE A 372 -2.59 12.67 -2.92
N TRP A 373 -3.84 12.97 -2.53
CA TRP A 373 -4.80 13.67 -3.38
C TRP A 373 -4.38 15.10 -3.72
N LEU A 374 -3.78 15.83 -2.78
CA LEU A 374 -3.27 17.18 -3.05
C LEU A 374 -2.14 17.15 -4.08
N CYS A 375 -1.19 16.21 -3.94
CA CYS A 375 -0.12 16.04 -4.92
C CYS A 375 -0.69 15.64 -6.28
N THR A 376 -1.55 14.61 -6.32
CA THR A 376 -2.17 14.10 -7.55
C THR A 376 -3.03 15.16 -8.25
N TRP A 377 -3.79 15.96 -7.49
CA TRP A 377 -4.57 17.07 -8.03
C TRP A 377 -3.66 18.13 -8.65
N THR A 378 -2.57 18.48 -7.96
CA THR A 378 -1.59 19.47 -8.44
C THR A 378 -0.92 18.99 -9.72
N MET A 379 -0.55 17.70 -9.79
CA MET A 379 -0.01 17.06 -11.00
C MET A 379 -0.95 17.25 -12.20
N GLY A 380 -2.24 16.95 -12.05
CA GLY A 380 -3.23 17.15 -13.11
C GLY A 380 -3.49 18.63 -13.43
N SER A 381 -3.47 19.50 -12.41
CA SER A 381 -3.73 20.93 -12.57
C SER A 381 -2.62 21.66 -13.33
N GLU A 382 -1.38 21.17 -13.29
CA GLU A 382 -0.29 21.76 -14.07
C GLU A 382 -0.42 21.51 -15.57
N ASN A 383 -1.08 20.42 -15.98
CA ASN A 383 -1.47 20.20 -17.38
C ASN A 383 -2.89 19.64 -17.45
N PRO A 384 -3.92 20.51 -17.34
CA PRO A 384 -5.30 20.05 -17.23
C PRO A 384 -5.80 19.28 -18.45
N LEU A 385 -5.23 19.50 -19.64
CA LEU A 385 -5.70 18.87 -20.87
C LEU A 385 -5.23 17.43 -21.02
N LEU A 386 -3.93 17.18 -20.82
CA LEU A 386 -3.29 15.89 -21.10
C LEU A 386 -2.67 15.23 -19.86
N GLY A 387 -2.65 15.90 -18.71
CA GLY A 387 -2.04 15.41 -17.48
C GLY A 387 -0.52 15.27 -17.57
N LYS A 388 0.06 14.47 -16.67
CA LYS A 388 1.52 14.24 -16.53
C LYS A 388 2.05 13.01 -17.26
N GLY A 389 1.23 12.42 -18.13
CA GLY A 389 1.58 11.22 -18.86
C GLY A 389 1.00 9.97 -18.19
N TRP A 390 0.37 9.13 -19.01
CA TRP A 390 -0.14 7.83 -18.58
C TRP A 390 0.96 6.94 -18.00
N GLY A 391 0.75 6.44 -16.79
CA GLY A 391 1.67 5.59 -16.04
C GLY A 391 2.73 6.33 -15.22
N HIS A 392 2.74 7.66 -15.18
CA HIS A 392 3.82 8.43 -14.52
C HIS A 392 3.48 8.93 -13.11
N LEU A 393 2.40 8.45 -12.48
CA LEU A 393 2.04 8.91 -11.13
C LEU A 393 3.16 8.63 -10.12
N GLU A 394 3.59 7.37 -10.00
CA GLU A 394 4.67 6.96 -9.08
C GLU A 394 5.99 7.71 -9.37
N LEU A 395 6.26 8.04 -10.64
CA LEU A 395 7.45 8.78 -11.05
C LEU A 395 7.44 10.23 -10.55
N PHE A 396 6.30 10.90 -10.66
CA PHE A 396 6.22 12.35 -10.43
C PHE A 396 5.70 12.74 -9.05
N TYR A 397 4.84 11.92 -8.44
CA TYR A 397 4.28 12.18 -7.11
C TYR A 397 5.32 12.66 -6.08
N PRO A 398 6.51 12.05 -5.96
CA PRO A 398 7.51 12.44 -4.98
C PRO A 398 8.05 13.88 -5.16
N PHE A 399 7.99 14.45 -6.36
CA PHE A 399 8.42 15.84 -6.60
C PHE A 399 7.40 16.87 -6.12
N TYR A 400 6.16 16.48 -5.86
CA TYR A 400 5.11 17.36 -5.31
C TYR A 400 5.00 17.23 -3.79
N GLN A 401 5.25 16.04 -3.24
CA GLN A 401 5.03 15.79 -1.82
C GLN A 401 5.91 16.69 -0.92
N GLY A 402 7.16 16.93 -1.33
CA GLY A 402 8.11 17.71 -0.52
C GLY A 402 7.59 19.12 -0.24
N TYR A 403 6.97 19.76 -1.23
CA TYR A 403 6.32 21.06 -1.06
C TYR A 403 5.22 21.05 0.01
N PHE A 404 4.32 20.07 -0.05
CA PHE A 404 3.21 19.96 0.90
C PHE A 404 3.67 19.59 2.31
N ILE A 405 4.69 18.75 2.44
CA ILE A 405 5.30 18.39 3.74
C ILE A 405 5.97 19.61 4.39
N ASP A 406 6.63 20.44 3.58
CA ASP A 406 7.27 21.68 4.05
C ASP A 406 6.21 22.67 4.55
N LEU A 407 5.16 22.89 3.74
CA LEU A 407 4.10 23.86 4.00
C LEU A 407 3.15 23.48 5.15
N PHE A 408 2.81 22.19 5.29
CA PHE A 408 1.78 21.74 6.23
C PHE A 408 2.36 20.80 7.31
N PRO A 409 2.54 21.28 8.56
CA PRO A 409 3.10 20.48 9.65
C PRO A 409 2.39 19.15 9.92
N ILE A 410 1.09 19.06 9.63
CA ILE A 410 0.27 17.86 9.81
C ILE A 410 0.73 16.67 8.96
N PHE A 411 1.48 16.91 7.88
CA PHE A 411 1.98 15.85 7.00
C PHE A 411 3.37 15.32 7.40
N ARG A 412 4.05 15.96 8.37
CA ARG A 412 5.46 15.65 8.68
C ARG A 412 5.67 14.29 9.36
N THR A 413 4.62 13.66 9.86
CA THR A 413 4.68 12.34 10.49
C THR A 413 4.23 11.21 9.56
N LEU A 414 3.89 11.53 8.30
CA LEU A 414 3.34 10.57 7.34
C LEU A 414 4.44 9.88 6.52
N ARG A 415 4.08 8.75 5.90
CA ARG A 415 4.96 8.05 4.95
C ARG A 415 5.05 8.83 3.63
N THR A 416 6.25 8.90 3.07
CA THR A 416 6.64 9.77 1.93
C THR A 416 6.69 9.05 0.57
N HIS A 417 5.78 8.10 0.33
CA HIS A 417 5.76 7.37 -0.95
C HIS A 417 4.35 6.89 -1.30
N ALA A 418 3.96 7.03 -2.58
CA ALA A 418 2.69 6.56 -3.11
C ALA A 418 2.82 6.14 -4.58
N ASN A 419 2.39 4.92 -4.89
CA ASN A 419 2.41 4.37 -6.24
C ASN A 419 1.14 4.72 -7.05
N ASN A 420 0.07 5.07 -6.34
CA ASN A 420 -1.27 5.32 -6.87
C ASN A 420 -1.95 6.42 -6.05
N ALA A 421 -2.91 7.11 -6.65
CA ALA A 421 -3.70 8.18 -6.04
C ALA A 421 -4.64 7.70 -4.94
N HIS A 422 -4.90 6.38 -4.85
CA HIS A 422 -5.96 5.82 -3.99
C HIS A 422 -7.35 6.42 -4.29
N ASN A 423 -7.54 6.88 -5.53
CA ASN A 423 -8.77 7.42 -6.07
C ASN A 423 -8.70 7.38 -7.60
N GLU A 424 -9.51 6.53 -8.23
CA GLU A 424 -9.42 6.30 -9.67
C GLU A 424 -9.65 7.57 -10.52
N ILE A 425 -10.56 8.45 -10.10
CA ILE A 425 -10.86 9.68 -10.85
C ILE A 425 -9.66 10.63 -10.83
N LEU A 426 -9.06 10.83 -9.65
CA LEU A 426 -7.86 11.64 -9.51
C LEU A 426 -6.68 11.01 -10.25
N GLU A 427 -6.55 9.68 -10.22
CA GLU A 427 -5.47 8.97 -10.90
C GLU A 427 -5.54 9.13 -12.42
N VAL A 428 -6.73 8.99 -13.00
CA VAL A 428 -6.95 9.20 -14.43
C VAL A 428 -6.75 10.67 -14.79
N PHE A 429 -7.28 11.60 -14.00
CA PHE A 429 -7.11 13.04 -14.22
C PHE A 429 -5.65 13.47 -14.19
N SER A 430 -4.89 13.08 -13.17
CA SER A 430 -3.50 13.51 -13.02
C SER A 430 -2.61 13.03 -14.15
N GLN A 431 -2.94 11.87 -14.71
CA GLN A 431 -2.13 11.25 -15.75
C GLN A 431 -2.58 11.66 -17.15
N THR A 432 -3.88 11.76 -17.42
CA THR A 432 -4.43 11.95 -18.78
C THR A 432 -5.19 13.26 -19.00
N GLY A 433 -5.31 14.09 -17.96
CA GLY A 433 -6.07 15.33 -17.97
C GLY A 433 -7.57 15.10 -18.16
N ILE A 434 -8.29 16.18 -18.43
CA ILE A 434 -9.75 16.16 -18.65
C ILE A 434 -10.14 15.37 -19.91
N VAL A 435 -9.24 15.25 -20.90
CA VAL A 435 -9.50 14.50 -22.13
C VAL A 435 -9.63 13.01 -21.84
N GLY A 436 -8.63 12.43 -21.15
CA GLY A 436 -8.69 11.01 -20.79
C GLY A 436 -9.71 10.73 -19.68
N LEU A 437 -9.87 11.64 -18.70
CA LEU A 437 -10.94 11.51 -17.71
C LEU A 437 -12.34 11.53 -18.36
N GLY A 438 -12.58 12.45 -19.30
CA GLY A 438 -13.83 12.52 -20.04
C GLY A 438 -14.12 11.23 -20.81
N ALA A 439 -13.10 10.65 -21.43
CA ALA A 439 -13.20 9.36 -22.12
C ALA A 439 -13.53 8.19 -21.17
N PHE A 440 -12.88 8.16 -20.01
CA PHE A 440 -13.11 7.17 -18.98
C PHE A 440 -14.54 7.24 -18.43
N LEU A 441 -15.02 8.45 -18.14
CA LEU A 441 -16.40 8.68 -17.69
C LEU A 441 -17.42 8.35 -18.80
N TRP A 442 -17.11 8.69 -20.05
CA TRP A 442 -17.94 8.34 -21.21
C TRP A 442 -18.10 6.82 -21.36
N MET A 443 -17.00 6.08 -21.20
CA MET A 443 -17.00 4.61 -21.23
C MET A 443 -17.98 4.00 -20.23
N TRP A 444 -17.92 4.42 -18.95
CA TRP A 444 -18.84 3.93 -17.92
C TRP A 444 -20.27 4.43 -18.12
N THR A 445 -20.45 5.65 -18.63
CA THR A 445 -21.78 6.18 -18.96
C THR A 445 -22.46 5.32 -20.03
N VAL A 446 -21.76 4.98 -21.12
CA VAL A 446 -22.30 4.11 -22.18
C VAL A 446 -22.61 2.71 -21.63
N PHE A 447 -21.73 2.15 -20.81
CA PHE A 447 -21.92 0.85 -20.18
C PHE A 447 -23.20 0.81 -19.32
N TYR A 448 -23.34 1.71 -18.35
CA TYR A 448 -24.50 1.72 -17.45
C TYR A 448 -25.78 2.21 -18.12
N ALA A 449 -25.72 3.09 -19.12
CA ALA A 449 -26.89 3.43 -19.93
C ALA A 449 -27.44 2.18 -20.65
N GLY A 450 -26.57 1.29 -21.13
CA GLY A 450 -26.97 -0.01 -21.67
C GLY A 450 -27.69 -0.87 -20.63
N VAL A 451 -27.10 -1.03 -19.44
CA VAL A 451 -27.68 -1.81 -18.32
C VAL A 451 -29.06 -1.29 -17.94
N VAL A 452 -29.21 0.03 -17.77
CA VAL A 452 -30.49 0.66 -17.39
C VAL A 452 -31.55 0.47 -18.48
N ARG A 453 -31.19 0.65 -19.76
CA ARG A 453 -32.11 0.39 -20.88
C ARG A 453 -32.60 -1.05 -20.89
N THR A 454 -31.71 -2.03 -20.68
CA THR A 454 -32.08 -3.44 -20.62
C THR A 454 -32.97 -3.74 -19.41
N LEU A 455 -32.70 -3.13 -18.25
CA LEU A 455 -33.55 -3.24 -17.07
C LEU A 455 -34.98 -2.76 -17.36
N ILE A 456 -35.12 -1.52 -17.86
CA ILE A 456 -36.43 -0.91 -18.17
C ILE A 456 -37.18 -1.73 -19.22
N ALA A 457 -36.48 -2.18 -20.27
CA ALA A 457 -37.08 -3.02 -21.31
C ALA A 457 -37.59 -4.35 -20.73
N SER A 458 -36.80 -4.99 -19.86
CA SER A 458 -37.15 -6.27 -19.24
C SER A 458 -38.23 -6.15 -18.15
N ASP A 459 -38.38 -4.99 -17.50
CA ASP A 459 -39.45 -4.71 -16.55
C ASP A 459 -40.81 -4.50 -17.23
N ARG A 460 -40.79 -3.93 -18.44
CA ARG A 460 -41.99 -3.68 -19.27
C ARG A 460 -42.45 -4.92 -20.04
N ALA A 461 -41.57 -5.89 -20.26
CA ALA A 461 -41.93 -7.13 -20.94
C ALA A 461 -42.98 -7.91 -20.12
N PRO A 462 -44.11 -8.35 -20.73
CA PRO A 462 -45.07 -9.20 -20.04
C PRO A 462 -44.39 -10.52 -19.64
N ALA A 463 -44.80 -11.08 -18.49
CA ALA A 463 -44.36 -12.42 -18.11
C ALA A 463 -44.73 -13.39 -19.23
N ALA A 464 -43.76 -14.17 -19.73
CA ALA A 464 -44.00 -15.09 -20.84
C ALA A 464 -45.19 -15.99 -20.50
N SER A 465 -46.25 -15.94 -21.33
CA SER A 465 -47.40 -16.83 -21.19
C SER A 465 -46.93 -18.25 -21.45
N VAL A 466 -46.93 -19.09 -20.42
CA VAL A 466 -46.74 -20.53 -20.61
C VAL A 466 -47.91 -21.00 -21.47
N GLU A 467 -47.66 -21.37 -22.71
CA GLU A 467 -48.64 -22.10 -23.52
C GLU A 467 -48.99 -23.38 -22.74
N LYS A 468 -50.26 -23.46 -22.32
CA LYS A 468 -50.81 -24.62 -21.61
C LYS A 468 -50.51 -25.89 -22.41
N PRO A 469 -49.97 -26.96 -21.81
CA PRO A 469 -50.03 -28.28 -22.43
C PRO A 469 -51.49 -28.64 -22.66
N ARG A 470 -51.88 -28.90 -23.91
CA ARG A 470 -53.22 -29.37 -24.23
C ARG A 470 -53.41 -30.80 -23.71
N LYS A 471 -54.37 -30.91 -22.78
CA LYS A 471 -55.23 -32.06 -22.41
C LYS A 471 -54.60 -33.28 -21.70
N GLY A 472 -54.98 -33.42 -20.43
CA GLY A 472 -55.07 -34.68 -19.68
C GLY A 472 -55.57 -34.39 -18.26
N LYS A 473 -56.75 -34.91 -17.88
CA LYS A 473 -57.52 -34.56 -16.68
C LYS A 473 -56.80 -34.87 -15.35
N GLY A 474 -56.94 -33.98 -14.37
CA GLY A 474 -56.70 -34.26 -12.95
C GLY A 474 -56.59 -32.98 -12.12
N ARG A 475 -57.65 -32.63 -11.38
CA ARG A 475 -57.74 -31.44 -10.52
C ARG A 475 -56.81 -31.57 -9.31
N GLU A 476 -55.85 -30.66 -9.19
CA GLU A 476 -55.60 -29.87 -7.98
C GLU A 476 -55.12 -28.49 -8.45
N ALA A 477 -56.00 -27.49 -8.35
CA ALA A 477 -55.70 -26.11 -8.68
C ALA A 477 -54.82 -25.52 -7.58
N ALA A 478 -53.52 -25.78 -7.66
CA ALA A 478 -52.53 -24.94 -7.02
C ALA A 478 -52.72 -23.51 -7.55
N LYS A 479 -52.74 -22.52 -6.64
CA LYS A 479 -52.66 -21.10 -6.98
C LYS A 479 -51.43 -20.91 -7.89
N GLU A 480 -51.65 -20.88 -9.21
CA GLU A 480 -50.57 -20.64 -10.17
C GLU A 480 -50.13 -19.18 -10.00
N THR A 481 -49.11 -18.99 -9.17
CA THR A 481 -48.34 -17.74 -9.13
C THR A 481 -47.94 -17.39 -10.55
N PRO A 482 -48.20 -16.16 -11.02
CA PRO A 482 -47.84 -15.77 -12.38
C PRO A 482 -46.35 -16.01 -12.62
N PRO A 483 -45.95 -16.50 -13.81
CA PRO A 483 -44.56 -16.79 -14.10
C PRO A 483 -43.70 -15.53 -13.90
N LEU A 484 -42.51 -15.72 -13.34
CA LEU A 484 -41.58 -14.61 -13.11
C LEU A 484 -41.18 -13.95 -14.44
N PRO A 485 -40.98 -12.62 -14.47
CA PRO A 485 -40.52 -11.93 -15.67
C PRO A 485 -39.13 -12.45 -16.08
N VAL A 486 -38.92 -12.68 -17.38
CA VAL A 486 -37.63 -13.11 -17.94
C VAL A 486 -36.68 -11.92 -17.96
N GLN A 487 -35.89 -11.76 -16.90
CA GLN A 487 -34.86 -10.73 -16.78
C GLN A 487 -33.45 -11.31 -16.82
N PRO A 488 -32.48 -10.61 -17.44
CA PRO A 488 -31.08 -11.03 -17.51
C PRO A 488 -30.36 -10.74 -16.18
N VAL A 489 -30.73 -11.44 -15.12
CA VAL A 489 -30.19 -11.21 -13.76
C VAL A 489 -28.67 -11.32 -13.68
N TRP A 490 -28.05 -12.13 -14.53
CA TRP A 490 -26.60 -12.27 -14.62
C TRP A 490 -25.90 -11.06 -15.21
N LEU A 491 -26.56 -10.32 -16.12
CA LEU A 491 -26.06 -9.03 -16.59
C LEU A 491 -26.03 -8.03 -15.42
N PHE A 492 -27.12 -7.96 -14.64
CA PHE A 492 -27.20 -7.06 -13.50
C PHE A 492 -26.18 -7.42 -12.41
N ALA A 493 -25.99 -8.71 -12.13
CA ALA A 493 -24.99 -9.15 -11.16
C ALA A 493 -23.56 -8.76 -11.57
N ALA A 494 -23.20 -8.98 -12.85
CA ALA A 494 -21.88 -8.59 -13.36
C ALA A 494 -21.67 -7.07 -13.36
N ALA A 495 -22.67 -6.29 -13.79
CA ALA A 495 -22.63 -4.82 -13.75
C ALA A 495 -22.55 -4.29 -12.30
N ALA A 496 -23.26 -4.92 -11.37
CA ALA A 496 -23.21 -4.60 -9.95
C ALA A 496 -21.83 -4.88 -9.33
N SER A 497 -21.17 -6.00 -9.70
CA SER A 497 -19.78 -6.29 -9.29
C SER A 497 -18.84 -5.16 -9.73
N VAL A 498 -18.96 -4.72 -10.98
CA VAL A 498 -18.16 -3.61 -11.54
C VAL A 498 -18.43 -2.31 -10.77
N PHE A 499 -19.69 -2.00 -10.49
CA PHE A 499 -20.06 -0.77 -9.77
C PHE A 499 -19.48 -0.73 -8.35
N GLY A 500 -19.60 -1.85 -7.61
CA GLY A 500 -19.01 -1.97 -6.28
C GLY A 500 -17.50 -1.78 -6.26
N MET A 501 -16.79 -2.34 -7.25
CA MET A 501 -15.35 -2.17 -7.39
C MET A 501 -14.95 -0.73 -7.71
N LEU A 502 -15.69 -0.05 -8.60
CA LEU A 502 -15.46 1.38 -8.91
C LEU A 502 -15.60 2.24 -7.65
N VAL A 503 -16.63 1.99 -6.84
CA VAL A 503 -16.86 2.71 -5.58
C VAL A 503 -15.76 2.41 -4.55
N ASP A 504 -15.33 1.15 -4.39
CA ASP A 504 -14.21 0.77 -3.51
C ASP A 504 -12.92 1.53 -3.91
N ASN A 505 -12.64 1.65 -5.21
CA ASN A 505 -11.45 2.30 -5.75
C ASN A 505 -11.51 3.85 -5.77
N MET A 506 -12.53 4.45 -5.16
CA MET A 506 -12.48 5.87 -4.79
C MET A 506 -11.57 6.13 -3.59
N LEU A 507 -11.24 5.08 -2.81
CA LEU A 507 -10.42 5.13 -1.59
C LEU A 507 -9.37 4.00 -1.52
N ASN A 508 -9.22 3.25 -2.60
CA ASN A 508 -8.44 2.01 -2.73
C ASN A 508 -7.74 1.95 -4.10
N VAL A 509 -6.91 0.94 -4.33
CA VAL A 509 -6.02 0.82 -5.51
C VAL A 509 -6.18 -0.51 -6.26
N SER A 510 -7.06 -1.39 -5.80
CA SER A 510 -7.16 -2.78 -6.24
C SER A 510 -7.38 -2.98 -7.75
N MET A 511 -7.93 -2.01 -8.50
CA MET A 511 -8.09 -2.14 -9.97
C MET A 511 -6.76 -2.17 -10.73
N HIS A 512 -5.68 -1.68 -10.13
CA HIS A 512 -4.33 -1.64 -10.71
C HIS A 512 -3.50 -2.90 -10.43
N PHE A 513 -4.11 -3.93 -9.81
CA PHE A 513 -3.42 -5.18 -9.46
C PHE A 513 -4.02 -6.38 -10.18
N ALA A 514 -3.16 -7.35 -10.53
CA ALA A 514 -3.49 -8.33 -11.57
C ALA A 514 -4.77 -9.13 -11.28
N VAL A 515 -4.90 -9.81 -10.13
CA VAL A 515 -6.07 -10.66 -9.85
C VAL A 515 -7.38 -9.87 -9.71
N PRO A 516 -7.49 -8.85 -8.84
CA PRO A 516 -8.70 -8.02 -8.76
C PRO A 516 -8.99 -7.24 -10.06
N GLY A 517 -7.98 -6.67 -10.72
CA GLY A 517 -8.14 -5.99 -12.01
C GLY A 517 -8.62 -6.91 -13.13
N PHE A 518 -8.04 -8.11 -13.23
CA PHE A 518 -8.48 -9.17 -14.13
C PHE A 518 -9.95 -9.50 -13.93
N PHE A 519 -10.37 -9.75 -12.68
CA PHE A 519 -11.75 -10.12 -12.40
C PHE A 519 -12.72 -8.97 -12.65
N PHE A 520 -12.32 -7.73 -12.33
CA PHE A 520 -13.08 -6.53 -12.66
C PHE A 520 -13.36 -6.42 -14.15
N TRP A 521 -12.32 -6.49 -14.98
CA TRP A 521 -12.46 -6.39 -16.43
C TRP A 521 -13.13 -7.61 -17.06
N TRP A 522 -13.02 -8.78 -16.43
CA TRP A 522 -13.80 -9.97 -16.78
C TRP A 522 -15.30 -9.74 -16.59
N GLN A 523 -15.70 -9.16 -15.46
CA GLN A 523 -17.12 -8.87 -15.17
C GLN A 523 -17.65 -7.78 -16.10
N ALA A 524 -16.86 -6.73 -16.35
CA ALA A 524 -17.20 -5.67 -17.30
C ALA A 524 -17.38 -6.22 -18.73
N GLY A 525 -16.46 -7.07 -19.21
CA GLY A 525 -16.56 -7.67 -20.53
C GLY A 525 -17.71 -8.66 -20.64
N THR A 526 -17.95 -9.47 -19.61
CA THR A 526 -19.12 -10.37 -19.55
C THR A 526 -20.42 -9.59 -19.69
N ALA A 527 -20.60 -8.51 -18.92
CA ALA A 527 -21.78 -7.65 -19.01
C ALA A 527 -21.88 -6.95 -20.37
N ALA A 528 -20.79 -6.38 -20.89
CA ALA A 528 -20.77 -5.70 -22.19
C ALA A 528 -21.10 -6.66 -23.35
N GLY A 529 -20.61 -7.90 -23.29
CA GLY A 529 -20.95 -8.96 -24.23
C GLY A 529 -22.43 -9.34 -24.18
N MET A 530 -23.03 -9.42 -22.98
CA MET A 530 -24.46 -9.66 -22.82
C MET A 530 -25.32 -8.51 -23.39
N LEU A 531 -24.90 -7.25 -23.18
CA LEU A 531 -25.58 -6.05 -23.70
C LEU A 531 -25.56 -5.96 -25.23
N SER A 532 -24.53 -6.52 -25.87
CA SER A 532 -24.26 -6.32 -27.30
C SER A 532 -24.89 -7.41 -28.19
N ARG A 533 -25.93 -8.10 -27.70
CA ARG A 533 -26.63 -9.15 -28.44
C ARG A 533 -27.81 -8.58 -29.24
N GLU A 534 -27.82 -8.83 -30.55
CA GLU A 534 -28.97 -8.59 -31.43
C GLU A 534 -29.46 -9.93 -31.99
N GLY A 535 -30.77 -10.23 -31.88
CA GLY A 535 -31.32 -11.52 -32.30
C GLY A 535 -30.64 -12.73 -31.64
N GLY A 536 -30.11 -12.55 -30.41
CA GLY A 536 -29.39 -13.58 -29.67
C GLY A 536 -27.92 -13.77 -30.05
N ARG A 537 -27.38 -13.03 -31.04
CA ARG A 537 -25.98 -13.12 -31.47
C ARG A 537 -25.19 -11.85 -31.11
N LEU A 538 -23.96 -12.05 -30.64
CA LEU A 538 -23.01 -10.96 -30.37
C LEU A 538 -22.57 -10.32 -31.69
N ARG A 539 -22.53 -8.99 -31.76
CA ARG A 539 -21.88 -8.30 -32.90
C ARG A 539 -20.38 -8.59 -32.88
N GLU A 540 -19.81 -8.92 -34.04
CA GLU A 540 -18.40 -9.30 -34.16
C GLU A 540 -17.71 -8.44 -35.22
N PHE A 541 -16.46 -8.06 -34.96
CA PHE A 541 -15.57 -7.61 -36.02
C PHE A 541 -14.95 -8.82 -36.70
N ARG A 542 -14.95 -8.81 -38.03
CA ARG A 542 -14.30 -9.82 -38.88
C ARG A 542 -13.44 -9.13 -39.93
N PRO A 543 -12.15 -9.48 -40.06
CA PRO A 543 -11.32 -9.00 -41.16
C PRO A 543 -11.93 -9.37 -42.51
N SER A 544 -11.74 -8.50 -43.51
CA SER A 544 -12.36 -8.65 -44.84
C SER A 544 -11.81 -9.82 -45.66
N SER A 545 -10.61 -10.32 -45.34
CA SER A 545 -10.00 -11.47 -46.01
C SER A 545 -9.32 -12.45 -45.06
N ARG A 546 -9.17 -13.70 -45.50
CA ARG A 546 -8.43 -14.75 -44.76
C ARG A 546 -6.98 -14.37 -44.51
N TRP A 547 -6.35 -13.68 -45.45
CA TRP A 547 -4.99 -13.17 -45.29
C TRP A 547 -4.92 -12.12 -44.17
N MET A 548 -5.84 -11.15 -44.14
CA MET A 548 -5.90 -10.15 -43.06
C MET A 548 -6.14 -10.79 -41.70
N ALA A 549 -7.01 -11.81 -41.63
CA ALA A 549 -7.25 -12.55 -40.39
C ALA A 549 -5.99 -13.28 -39.89
N ARG A 550 -5.21 -13.89 -40.79
CA ARG A 550 -3.93 -14.52 -40.45
C ARG A 550 -2.88 -13.49 -40.04
N ALA A 551 -2.74 -12.39 -40.78
CA ALA A 551 -1.81 -11.32 -40.46
C ALA A 551 -2.09 -10.70 -39.08
N ALA A 552 -3.36 -10.41 -38.78
CA ALA A 552 -3.78 -9.92 -37.47
C ALA A 552 -3.52 -10.95 -36.36
N ALA A 553 -3.80 -12.23 -36.59
CA ALA A 553 -3.50 -13.28 -35.62
C ALA A 553 -1.99 -13.43 -35.35
N VAL A 554 -1.14 -13.31 -36.37
CA VAL A 554 0.32 -13.31 -36.21
C VAL A 554 0.79 -12.09 -35.42
N ALA A 555 0.24 -10.90 -35.70
CA ALA A 555 0.56 -9.69 -34.94
C ALA A 555 0.16 -9.82 -33.46
N ILE A 556 -1.06 -10.32 -33.19
CA ILE A 556 -1.54 -10.59 -31.82
C ILE A 556 -0.62 -11.61 -31.13
N ALA A 557 -0.31 -12.73 -31.80
CA ALA A 557 0.54 -13.77 -31.22
C ALA A 557 1.96 -13.26 -30.94
N GLY A 558 2.55 -12.48 -31.86
CA GLY A 558 3.87 -11.87 -31.67
C GLY A 558 3.90 -10.89 -30.50
N PHE A 559 2.90 -10.00 -30.39
CA PHE A 559 2.80 -9.08 -29.27
C PHE A 559 2.57 -9.80 -27.94
N CYS A 560 1.71 -10.83 -27.91
CA CYS A 560 1.49 -11.63 -26.72
C CYS A 560 2.72 -12.44 -26.31
N ALA A 561 3.50 -12.97 -27.28
CA ALA A 561 4.75 -13.66 -27.00
C ALA A 561 5.80 -12.71 -26.41
N TRP A 562 5.90 -11.48 -26.94
CA TRP A 562 6.72 -10.42 -26.35
C TRP A 562 6.27 -10.10 -24.91
N GLY A 563 4.98 -9.87 -24.68
CA GLY A 563 4.44 -9.60 -23.35
C GLY A 563 4.65 -10.75 -22.36
N ALA A 564 4.50 -12.01 -22.83
CA ALA A 564 4.80 -13.19 -22.00
C ALA A 564 6.29 -13.24 -21.65
N SER A 565 7.18 -12.95 -22.61
CA SER A 565 8.63 -12.88 -22.37
C SER A 565 9.01 -11.78 -21.36
N TYR A 566 8.30 -10.64 -21.37
CA TYR A 566 8.46 -9.58 -20.37
C TYR A 566 8.18 -10.10 -18.96
N TRP A 567 7.06 -10.79 -18.76
CA TRP A 567 6.69 -11.34 -17.44
C TRP A 567 7.61 -12.48 -16.97
N VAL A 568 8.11 -13.31 -17.89
CA VAL A 568 9.13 -14.33 -17.57
C VAL A 568 10.43 -13.67 -17.09
N ARG A 569 10.91 -12.64 -17.79
CA ARG A 569 12.09 -11.87 -17.38
C ARG A 569 11.88 -11.19 -16.03
N HIS A 570 10.71 -10.59 -15.85
CA HIS A 570 10.33 -9.92 -14.60
C HIS A 570 10.34 -10.88 -13.40
N TRP A 571 9.80 -12.10 -13.57
CA TRP A 571 9.78 -13.12 -12.53
C TRP A 571 11.18 -13.65 -12.20
N ASN A 572 12.01 -13.96 -13.21
CA ASN A 572 13.38 -14.38 -12.96
C ASN A 572 14.17 -13.29 -12.23
N ARG A 573 13.96 -12.02 -12.59
CA ARG A 573 14.55 -10.88 -11.88
C ARG A 573 14.09 -10.79 -10.43
N GLU A 574 12.80 -10.94 -10.13
CA GLU A 574 12.30 -10.97 -8.73
C GLU A 574 12.95 -12.07 -7.90
N VAL A 575 13.07 -13.28 -8.44
CA VAL A 575 13.70 -14.41 -7.75
C VAL A 575 15.16 -14.10 -7.44
N GLN A 576 15.92 -13.62 -8.43
CA GLN A 576 17.33 -13.27 -8.24
C GLN A 576 17.49 -12.07 -7.28
N TYR A 577 16.62 -11.06 -7.38
CA TYR A 577 16.62 -9.91 -6.48
C TYR A 577 16.38 -10.35 -5.03
N PHE A 578 15.38 -11.21 -4.79
CA PHE A 578 15.08 -11.68 -3.44
C PHE A 578 16.23 -12.48 -2.83
N LEU A 579 16.86 -13.36 -3.61
CA LEU A 579 18.07 -14.07 -3.17
C LEU A 579 19.20 -13.08 -2.83
N GLY A 580 19.44 -12.09 -3.71
CA GLY A 580 20.41 -11.03 -3.48
C GLY A 580 20.14 -10.23 -2.21
N PHE A 581 18.89 -9.81 -2.00
CA PHE A 581 18.44 -9.11 -0.81
C PHE A 581 18.59 -9.94 0.47
N LYS A 582 18.27 -11.25 0.40
CA LYS A 582 18.46 -12.18 1.53
C LYS A 582 19.94 -12.27 1.93
N PHE A 583 20.85 -12.40 0.96
CA PHE A 583 22.28 -12.40 1.24
C PHE A 583 22.79 -11.05 1.76
N MET A 584 22.27 -9.92 1.25
CA MET A 584 22.56 -8.58 1.80
C MET A 584 22.16 -8.46 3.27
N ARG A 585 21.03 -9.06 3.66
CA ARG A 585 20.55 -9.10 5.05
C ARG A 585 21.40 -9.99 5.95
N GLN A 586 21.98 -11.05 5.40
CA GLN A 586 22.91 -11.96 6.09
C GLN A 586 24.34 -11.39 6.18
N GLY A 587 24.64 -10.30 5.49
CA GLY A 587 25.98 -9.70 5.41
C GLY A 587 26.88 -10.32 4.33
N ASP A 588 26.45 -11.39 3.66
CA ASP A 588 27.19 -12.02 2.54
C ASP A 588 27.04 -11.19 1.27
N THR A 589 27.79 -10.08 1.22
CA THR A 589 27.68 -9.09 0.14
C THR A 589 28.21 -9.64 -1.19
N GLN A 590 29.13 -10.62 -1.17
CA GLN A 590 29.69 -11.21 -2.39
C GLN A 590 28.67 -12.10 -3.11
N ARG A 591 27.96 -12.99 -2.38
CA ARG A 591 26.86 -13.75 -2.99
C ARG A 591 25.71 -12.83 -3.41
N ALA A 592 25.44 -11.80 -2.62
CA ALA A 592 24.44 -10.80 -2.97
C ALA A 592 24.72 -10.15 -4.33
N LEU A 593 25.95 -9.70 -4.58
CA LEU A 593 26.35 -9.11 -5.86
C LEU A 593 26.03 -10.02 -7.04
N LYS A 594 26.43 -11.31 -6.97
CA LYS A 594 26.15 -12.28 -8.04
C LYS A 594 24.66 -12.36 -8.39
N HIS A 595 23.81 -12.42 -7.37
CA HIS A 595 22.36 -12.50 -7.57
C HIS A 595 21.75 -11.17 -8.03
N LEU A 596 22.21 -10.04 -7.52
CA LEU A 596 21.75 -8.71 -7.92
C LEU A 596 22.18 -8.35 -9.34
N GLU A 597 23.39 -8.72 -9.76
CA GLU A 597 23.86 -8.60 -11.16
C GLU A 597 23.02 -9.48 -12.09
N SER A 598 22.71 -10.72 -11.68
CA SER A 598 21.81 -11.59 -12.44
C SER A 598 20.40 -11.01 -12.54
N ALA A 599 19.87 -10.46 -11.44
CA ALA A 599 18.58 -9.78 -11.42
C ALA A 599 18.55 -8.61 -12.40
N HIS A 600 19.59 -7.76 -12.39
CA HIS A 600 19.76 -6.67 -13.35
C HIS A 600 19.79 -7.20 -14.80
N ALA A 601 20.56 -8.26 -15.08
CA ALA A 601 20.65 -8.84 -16.42
C ALA A 601 19.29 -9.36 -16.94
N TRP A 602 18.44 -9.91 -16.08
CA TRP A 602 17.09 -10.36 -16.45
C TRP A 602 16.14 -9.21 -16.75
N HIS A 603 16.19 -8.13 -15.96
CA HIS A 603 15.34 -6.95 -16.17
C HIS A 603 16.06 -5.67 -15.71
N PRO A 604 16.83 -5.01 -16.60
CA PRO A 604 17.72 -3.90 -16.23
C PRO A 604 17.01 -2.67 -15.64
N ARG A 605 15.74 -2.45 -16.00
CA ARG A 605 14.96 -1.28 -15.62
C ARG A 605 14.10 -1.57 -14.40
N GLU A 606 14.75 -1.81 -13.26
CA GLU A 606 14.01 -1.98 -12.00
C GLU A 606 14.73 -1.32 -10.83
N VAL A 607 13.96 -0.58 -10.04
CA VAL A 607 14.48 0.34 -9.02
C VAL A 607 15.14 -0.42 -7.89
N ASN A 608 14.43 -1.39 -7.28
CA ASN A 608 14.89 -2.06 -6.07
C ASN A 608 16.15 -2.89 -6.32
N THR A 609 16.21 -3.57 -7.46
CA THR A 609 17.36 -4.36 -7.90
C THR A 609 18.60 -3.50 -8.02
N ASN A 610 18.51 -2.39 -8.76
CA ASN A 610 19.64 -1.52 -9.01
C ASN A 610 20.05 -0.71 -7.78
N TYR A 611 19.09 -0.33 -6.93
CA TYR A 611 19.36 0.32 -5.66
C TYR A 611 20.15 -0.60 -4.72
N GLU A 612 19.70 -1.85 -4.54
CA GLU A 612 20.42 -2.81 -3.71
C GLU A 612 21.76 -3.23 -4.33
N LEU A 613 21.85 -3.28 -5.66
CA LEU A 613 23.12 -3.49 -6.37
C LEU A 613 24.10 -2.34 -6.09
N GLY A 614 23.62 -1.09 -6.09
CA GLY A 614 24.41 0.08 -5.71
C GLY A 614 24.88 0.03 -4.26
N ASN A 615 24.00 -0.38 -3.34
CA ASN A 615 24.35 -0.60 -1.93
C ASN A 615 25.43 -1.68 -1.78
N ALA A 616 25.30 -2.79 -2.52
CA ALA A 616 26.26 -3.88 -2.50
C ALA A 616 27.63 -3.44 -3.04
N TYR A 617 27.67 -2.74 -4.18
CA TYR A 617 28.91 -2.19 -4.71
C TYR A 617 29.58 -1.20 -3.75
N ALA A 618 28.80 -0.33 -3.11
CA ALA A 618 29.29 0.60 -2.10
C ALA A 618 29.94 -0.11 -0.90
N ARG A 619 29.32 -1.20 -0.42
CA ARG A 619 29.86 -2.03 0.69
C ARG A 619 31.13 -2.80 0.31
N THR A 620 31.28 -3.16 -0.96
CA THR A 620 32.50 -3.82 -1.48
C THR A 620 33.55 -2.85 -2.01
N GLU A 621 33.46 -1.57 -1.66
CA GLU A 621 34.43 -0.53 -2.04
C GLU A 621 34.61 -0.35 -3.56
N GLN A 622 33.53 -0.51 -4.33
CA GLN A 622 33.48 -0.28 -5.78
C GLN A 622 32.63 0.98 -6.11
N PRO A 623 33.12 2.20 -5.80
CA PRO A 623 32.29 3.40 -5.81
C PRO A 623 31.76 3.81 -7.20
N GLU A 624 32.54 3.65 -8.27
CA GLU A 624 32.05 3.95 -9.63
C GLU A 624 30.92 3.00 -10.08
N LYS A 625 31.02 1.71 -9.72
CA LYS A 625 29.93 0.76 -9.99
C LYS A 625 28.69 1.07 -9.15
N ALA A 626 28.88 1.55 -7.92
CA ALA A 626 27.77 2.02 -7.10
C ALA A 626 27.06 3.23 -7.74
N VAL A 627 27.83 4.22 -8.23
CA VAL A 627 27.29 5.37 -8.97
C VAL A 627 26.50 4.91 -10.20
N TRP A 628 27.07 4.00 -11.00
CA TRP A 628 26.38 3.43 -12.16
C TRP A 628 25.06 2.75 -11.76
N ALA A 629 25.08 1.86 -10.76
CA ALA A 629 23.90 1.12 -10.33
C ALA A 629 22.81 2.05 -9.76
N TYR A 630 23.15 3.04 -8.95
CA TYR A 630 22.18 4.06 -8.53
C TYR A 630 21.63 4.86 -9.71
N GLY A 631 22.46 5.18 -10.70
CA GLY A 631 22.03 5.79 -11.95
C GLY A 631 21.05 4.92 -12.74
N GLU A 632 21.26 3.60 -12.80
CA GLU A 632 20.29 2.66 -13.41
C GLU A 632 18.98 2.61 -12.62
N ALA A 633 19.03 2.67 -11.29
CA ALA A 633 17.84 2.73 -10.46
C ALA A 633 17.00 4.00 -10.76
N LEU A 634 17.64 5.16 -10.87
CA LEU A 634 16.98 6.42 -11.23
C LEU A 634 16.45 6.43 -12.67
N ARG A 635 17.14 5.77 -13.62
CA ARG A 635 16.63 5.56 -14.99
C ARG A 635 15.42 4.63 -15.03
N ALA A 636 15.22 3.76 -14.02
CA ALA A 636 13.98 3.00 -13.88
C ALA A 636 12.86 3.86 -13.30
N ASN A 637 13.13 4.58 -12.20
CA ASN A 637 12.22 5.56 -11.62
C ASN A 637 13.00 6.61 -10.81
N ALA A 638 12.80 7.88 -11.15
CA ALA A 638 13.52 9.00 -10.57
C ALA A 638 12.89 9.56 -9.29
N GLY A 639 11.83 8.96 -8.76
CA GLY A 639 11.05 9.48 -7.63
C GLY A 639 11.55 9.11 -6.23
N TYR A 640 12.75 8.54 -6.08
CA TYR A 640 13.21 7.97 -4.80
C TYR A 640 14.33 8.80 -4.16
N ASP A 641 14.04 9.51 -3.06
CA ASP A 641 14.99 10.41 -2.39
C ASP A 641 16.20 9.69 -1.79
N GLU A 642 16.02 8.45 -1.33
CA GLU A 642 17.10 7.66 -0.73
C GLU A 642 18.18 7.30 -1.74
N ILE A 643 17.82 7.14 -3.01
CA ILE A 643 18.78 6.86 -4.09
C ILE A 643 19.65 8.09 -4.36
N TYR A 644 19.04 9.27 -4.42
CA TYR A 644 19.78 10.53 -4.53
C TYR A 644 20.70 10.78 -3.33
N PHE A 645 20.21 10.51 -2.12
CA PHE A 645 21.01 10.61 -0.91
C PHE A 645 22.25 9.69 -0.94
N ASN A 646 22.06 8.40 -1.27
CA ASN A 646 23.14 7.43 -1.33
C ASN A 646 24.13 7.76 -2.46
N LEU A 647 23.62 8.18 -3.62
CA LEU A 647 24.45 8.61 -4.75
C LEU A 647 25.29 9.84 -4.37
N GLY A 648 24.68 10.86 -3.75
CA GLY A 648 25.39 12.05 -3.26
C GLY A 648 26.46 11.71 -2.21
N THR A 649 26.17 10.75 -1.33
CA THR A 649 27.12 10.26 -0.32
C THR A 649 28.33 9.56 -0.95
N ILE A 650 28.13 8.70 -1.96
CA ILE A 650 29.24 8.06 -2.67
C ILE A 650 30.05 9.05 -3.50
N LEU A 651 29.38 9.95 -4.23
CA LEU A 651 30.04 10.98 -5.04
C LEU A 651 30.93 11.89 -4.18
N SER A 652 30.44 12.30 -3.01
CA SER A 652 31.21 13.15 -2.09
C SER A 652 32.31 12.40 -1.35
N LEU A 653 31.98 11.34 -0.62
CA LEU A 653 32.90 10.70 0.33
C LEU A 653 33.89 9.73 -0.31
N LYS A 654 33.56 9.13 -1.46
CA LYS A 654 34.40 8.10 -2.10
C LYS A 654 35.06 8.58 -3.39
N LEU A 655 34.43 9.50 -4.13
CA LEU A 655 34.93 9.95 -5.44
C LEU A 655 35.39 11.41 -5.46
N GLY A 656 35.10 12.21 -4.43
CA GLY A 656 35.45 13.64 -4.40
C GLY A 656 34.72 14.50 -5.44
N ARG A 657 33.67 13.97 -6.08
CA ARG A 657 32.85 14.65 -7.11
C ARG A 657 31.83 15.58 -6.46
N ARG A 658 32.34 16.68 -5.87
CA ARG A 658 31.60 17.60 -5.01
C ARG A 658 30.36 18.21 -5.66
N GLU A 659 30.49 18.82 -6.84
CA GLU A 659 29.38 19.51 -7.51
C GLU A 659 28.27 18.54 -7.94
N GLU A 660 28.64 17.31 -8.33
CA GLU A 660 27.65 16.28 -8.63
C GLU A 660 26.91 15.83 -7.37
N ALA A 661 27.63 15.66 -6.24
CA ALA A 661 27.02 15.31 -4.97
C ALA A 661 26.03 16.38 -4.48
N ILE A 662 26.35 17.67 -4.62
CA ILE A 662 25.45 18.78 -4.28
C ILE A 662 24.13 18.67 -5.06
N LYS A 663 24.19 18.39 -6.38
CA LYS A 663 22.98 18.20 -7.20
C LYS A 663 22.11 17.03 -6.72
N GLN A 664 22.72 15.94 -6.27
CA GLN A 664 21.96 14.80 -5.75
C GLN A 664 21.34 15.12 -4.40
N PHE A 665 22.09 15.76 -3.49
CA PHE A 665 21.54 16.16 -2.19
C PHE A 665 20.40 17.18 -2.31
N LEU A 666 20.49 18.14 -3.25
CA LEU A 666 19.40 19.06 -3.56
C LEU A 666 18.12 18.32 -3.98
N THR A 667 18.24 17.33 -4.87
CA THR A 667 17.08 16.54 -5.30
C THR A 667 16.51 15.69 -4.16
N SER A 668 17.37 15.02 -3.38
CA SER A 668 16.95 14.26 -2.20
C SER A 668 16.20 15.14 -1.19
N TRP A 669 16.74 16.32 -0.91
CA TRP A 669 16.16 17.30 0.01
C TRP A 669 14.83 17.86 -0.48
N ALA A 670 14.71 18.13 -1.79
CA ALA A 670 13.47 18.62 -2.38
C ALA A 670 12.33 17.57 -2.35
N ILE A 671 12.65 16.29 -2.57
CA ILE A 671 11.66 15.20 -2.51
C ILE A 671 11.29 14.90 -1.05
N ASN A 672 12.27 14.89 -0.15
CA ASN A 672 12.09 14.59 1.27
C ASN A 672 12.76 15.64 2.17
N PRO A 673 12.01 16.70 2.58
CA PRO A 673 12.54 17.76 3.43
C PRO A 673 12.70 17.32 4.90
N LEU A 674 12.41 16.06 5.24
CA LEU A 674 12.49 15.53 6.61
C LEU A 674 13.59 14.47 6.77
N SER A 675 14.45 14.28 5.77
CA SER A 675 15.60 13.38 5.89
C SER A 675 16.72 14.03 6.70
N ARG A 676 16.79 13.71 8.00
CA ARG A 676 17.89 14.15 8.88
C ARG A 676 19.25 13.76 8.33
N GLN A 677 19.37 12.56 7.77
CA GLN A 677 20.62 12.06 7.21
C GLN A 677 21.07 12.87 5.98
N THR A 678 20.12 13.25 5.11
CA THR A 678 20.40 14.14 3.97
C THR A 678 20.94 15.48 4.48
N TYR A 679 20.31 16.10 5.49
CA TYR A 679 20.82 17.34 6.07
C TYR A 679 22.24 17.20 6.64
N MET A 680 22.51 16.16 7.42
CA MET A 680 23.82 15.96 8.02
C MET A 680 24.92 15.84 6.97
N ASN A 681 24.74 14.99 5.96
CA ASN A 681 25.74 14.80 4.90
C ASN A 681 25.84 16.02 4.00
N PHE A 682 24.72 16.67 3.68
CA PHE A 682 24.70 17.82 2.80
C PHE A 682 25.37 19.04 3.45
N VAL A 683 25.05 19.35 4.72
CA VAL A 683 25.72 20.40 5.50
C VAL A 683 27.20 20.11 5.63
N SER A 684 27.58 18.88 5.97
CA SER A 684 29.00 18.49 6.07
C SER A 684 29.73 18.71 4.75
N LEU A 685 29.09 18.39 3.61
CA LEU A 685 29.65 18.69 2.30
C LEU A 685 29.79 20.19 2.14
N LEU A 686 28.71 20.97 2.27
CA LEU A 686 28.68 22.41 2.04
C LEU A 686 29.64 23.22 2.92
N LEU A 687 29.99 22.74 4.12
CA LEU A 687 30.92 23.42 5.02
C LEU A 687 32.38 22.96 4.88
N SER A 688 32.66 21.92 4.10
CA SER A 688 34.03 21.43 3.88
C SER A 688 34.72 22.14 2.71
N GLY A 689 36.06 22.24 2.77
CA GLY A 689 36.88 22.80 1.70
C GLY A 689 36.53 24.26 1.38
N ASP A 690 36.35 24.57 0.09
CA ASP A 690 35.93 25.87 -0.44
C ASP A 690 34.40 26.06 -0.42
N GLY A 691 33.67 25.13 0.20
CA GLY A 691 32.22 25.12 0.30
C GLY A 691 31.60 26.38 0.90
N PRO A 692 32.06 26.87 2.07
CA PRO A 692 31.53 28.08 2.68
C PRO A 692 31.61 29.31 1.76
N GLN A 693 32.64 29.40 0.91
CA GLN A 693 32.84 30.50 -0.04
C GLN A 693 31.99 30.33 -1.29
N LYS A 694 31.95 29.13 -1.89
CA LYS A 694 31.23 28.88 -3.14
C LYS A 694 29.72 28.72 -2.96
N HIS A 695 29.29 28.09 -1.87
CA HIS A 695 27.91 27.64 -1.64
C HIS A 695 27.34 28.17 -0.32
N GLY A 696 27.89 29.28 0.20
CA GLY A 696 27.54 29.82 1.52
C GLY A 696 26.06 30.19 1.68
N GLU A 697 25.39 30.68 0.63
CA GLU A 697 23.94 30.98 0.67
C GLU A 697 23.09 29.72 0.79
N LEU A 698 23.39 28.73 -0.04
CA LEU A 698 22.74 27.43 0.02
C LEU A 698 22.97 26.75 1.37
N ALA A 699 24.19 26.82 1.91
CA ALA A 699 24.52 26.30 3.23
C ALA A 699 23.70 26.96 4.35
N VAL A 700 23.50 28.28 4.28
CA VAL A 700 22.62 29.01 5.21
C VAL A 700 21.18 28.54 5.10
N GLU A 701 20.64 28.37 3.89
CA GLU A 701 19.27 27.89 3.70
C GLU A 701 19.09 26.48 4.28
N VAL A 702 19.99 25.56 3.92
CA VAL A 702 19.95 24.17 4.37
C VAL A 702 20.07 24.09 5.89
N LEU A 703 21.01 24.82 6.50
CA LEU A 703 21.17 24.89 7.95
C LEU A 703 19.95 25.51 8.66
N SER A 704 19.35 26.55 8.07
CA SER A 704 18.17 27.19 8.65
C SER A 704 16.96 26.25 8.67
N ARG A 705 16.73 25.52 7.57
CA ARG A 705 15.67 24.49 7.55
C ARG A 705 16.01 23.31 8.44
N ALA A 706 17.26 22.86 8.50
CA ALA A 706 17.69 21.78 9.38
C ALA A 706 17.43 22.12 10.86
N ALA A 707 17.79 23.34 11.28
CA ALA A 707 17.54 23.83 12.63
C ALA A 707 16.04 24.00 12.95
N TYR A 708 15.21 24.23 11.93
CA TYR A 708 13.76 24.28 12.09
C TYR A 708 13.14 22.88 12.25
N TYR A 709 13.54 21.91 11.41
CA TYR A 709 12.99 20.55 11.43
C TYR A 709 13.57 19.66 12.54
N PHE A 710 14.83 19.88 12.90
CA PHE A 710 15.55 19.10 13.90
C PHE A 710 16.10 20.03 14.98
N PRO A 711 15.22 20.69 15.76
CA PRO A 711 15.66 21.59 16.81
C PRO A 711 16.53 20.84 17.82
N ASP A 712 16.32 19.54 18.05
CA ASP A 712 17.12 18.71 18.94
C ASP A 712 18.60 18.55 18.54
N ASN A 713 18.98 18.92 17.31
CA ASN A 713 20.37 18.87 16.86
C ASN A 713 21.02 20.26 16.82
N ASP A 714 21.63 20.62 17.95
CA ASP A 714 22.27 21.92 18.16
C ASP A 714 23.37 22.27 17.16
N ASN A 715 24.01 21.25 16.56
CA ASN A 715 25.06 21.45 15.56
C ASN A 715 24.56 22.28 14.36
N PHE A 716 23.28 22.20 14.02
CA PHE A 716 22.74 23.00 12.92
C PHE A 716 22.73 24.50 13.26
N LEU A 717 22.31 24.90 14.46
CA LEU A 717 22.35 26.31 14.88
C LEU A 717 23.78 26.78 15.12
N LEU A 718 24.63 25.93 15.69
CA LEU A 718 26.04 26.26 15.92
C LEU A 718 26.77 26.52 14.59
N ASN A 719 26.59 25.64 13.61
CA ASN A 719 27.17 25.78 12.28
C ASN A 719 26.57 26.97 11.52
N LEU A 720 25.27 27.25 11.69
CA LEU A 720 24.63 28.44 11.10
C LEU A 720 25.27 29.72 11.62
N GLY A 721 25.47 29.84 12.94
CA GLY A 721 26.14 30.99 13.54
C GLY A 721 27.57 31.17 13.04
N SER A 722 28.33 30.06 13.00
CA SER A 722 29.72 30.06 12.55
C SER A 722 29.85 30.45 11.08
N LEU A 723 28.98 29.92 10.22
CA LEU A 723 28.95 30.25 8.79
C LEU A 723 28.58 31.72 8.58
N GLN A 724 27.59 32.25 9.29
CA GLN A 724 27.19 33.65 9.16
C GLN A 724 28.29 34.61 9.61
N SER A 725 29.00 34.31 10.71
CA SER A 725 30.14 35.14 11.12
C SER A 725 31.29 35.06 10.12
N LEU A 726 31.55 33.89 9.51
CA LEU A 726 32.54 33.75 8.43
C LEU A 726 32.17 34.61 7.21
N ARG A 727 30.88 34.75 6.91
CA ARG A 727 30.35 35.57 5.83
C ARG A 727 30.23 37.07 6.18
N GLY A 728 30.66 37.49 7.36
CA GLY A 728 30.53 38.88 7.84
C GLY A 728 29.10 39.30 8.17
N LYS A 729 28.18 38.34 8.30
CA LYS A 729 26.77 38.53 8.69
C LYS A 729 26.62 38.35 10.19
N ASP A 730 27.30 39.20 10.95
CA ASP A 730 27.44 39.03 12.40
C ASP A 730 26.10 39.19 13.14
N SER A 731 25.14 39.95 12.62
CA SER A 731 23.81 40.09 13.26
C SER A 731 23.02 38.79 13.25
N GLU A 732 23.10 38.05 12.15
CA GLU A 732 22.49 36.75 11.95
C GLU A 732 23.25 35.68 12.76
N ALA A 733 24.59 35.79 12.85
CA ALA A 733 25.40 34.93 13.70
C ALA A 733 25.03 35.09 15.19
N VAL A 734 24.94 36.33 15.67
CA VAL A 734 24.50 36.68 17.03
C VAL A 734 23.12 36.07 17.31
N SER A 735 22.17 36.20 16.38
CA SER A 735 20.83 35.63 16.51
C SER A 735 20.86 34.09 16.61
N ALA A 736 21.63 33.41 15.76
CA ALA A 736 21.74 31.95 15.78
C ALA A 736 22.35 31.42 17.10
N TYR A 737 23.46 32.02 17.55
CA TYR A 737 24.07 31.65 18.83
C TYR A 737 23.17 31.97 20.03
N ALA A 738 22.50 33.12 20.02
CA ALA A 738 21.56 33.51 21.07
C ALA A 738 20.39 32.51 21.18
N ARG A 739 19.81 32.09 20.06
CA ARG A 739 18.77 31.05 20.01
C ARG A 739 19.26 29.72 20.57
N LEU A 740 20.51 29.35 20.30
CA LEU A 740 21.11 28.13 20.83
C LEU A 740 21.33 28.22 22.34
N LEU A 741 21.88 29.34 22.84
CA LEU A 741 22.08 29.57 24.29
C LEU A 741 20.77 29.67 25.08
N ARG A 742 19.66 30.07 24.45
CA ARG A 742 18.33 30.01 25.09
C ARG A 742 17.92 28.59 25.48
N ARG A 743 18.44 27.58 24.78
CA ARG A 743 18.14 26.16 25.01
C ARG A 743 19.26 25.45 25.77
N HIS A 744 20.50 25.81 25.46
CA HIS A 744 21.72 25.25 26.03
C HIS A 744 22.61 26.36 26.58
N PRO A 745 22.23 27.01 27.70
CA PRO A 745 23.01 28.07 28.33
C PRO A 745 24.41 27.61 28.76
N GLU A 746 24.62 26.30 28.90
CA GLU A 746 25.90 25.68 29.21
C GLU A 746 26.86 25.53 28.02
N LEU A 747 26.38 25.73 26.79
CA LEU A 747 27.13 25.41 25.58
C LEU A 747 28.20 26.46 25.26
N LEU A 748 29.41 26.22 25.77
CA LEU A 748 30.57 27.10 25.61
C LEU A 748 30.87 27.46 24.15
N ALA A 749 30.69 26.52 23.22
CA ALA A 749 30.93 26.77 21.80
C ALA A 749 30.02 27.88 21.24
N ALA A 750 28.75 27.90 21.64
CA ALA A 750 27.79 28.92 21.21
C ALA A 750 28.08 30.28 21.85
N GLU A 751 28.47 30.29 23.13
CA GLU A 751 28.85 31.52 23.83
C GLU A 751 30.13 32.14 23.26
N ASN A 752 31.17 31.33 23.05
CA ASN A 752 32.41 31.80 22.44
C ASN A 752 32.16 32.34 21.04
N GLY A 753 31.32 31.67 20.24
CA GLY A 753 30.88 32.15 18.94
C GLY A 753 30.14 33.48 19.01
N LEU A 754 29.20 33.62 19.96
CA LEU A 754 28.46 34.87 20.20
C LEU A 754 29.40 36.02 20.56
N ARG A 755 30.29 35.80 21.53
CA ARG A 755 31.28 36.81 21.98
C ARG A 755 32.22 37.22 20.84
N ALA A 756 32.67 36.26 20.04
CA ALA A 756 33.52 36.53 18.88
C ALA A 756 32.77 37.37 17.82
N ALA A 757 31.50 37.08 17.54
CA ALA A 757 30.69 37.86 16.60
C ALA A 757 30.44 39.29 17.11
N LEU A 758 30.18 39.46 18.41
CA LEU A 758 30.04 40.79 19.04
C LEU A 758 31.36 41.58 19.09
N ALA A 759 32.51 40.91 19.19
CA ALA A 759 33.81 41.58 19.17
C ALA A 759 34.18 42.12 17.78
N LYS A 760 33.69 41.48 16.72
CA LYS A 760 33.94 41.87 15.32
C LYS A 760 33.08 43.03 14.84
N SER A 761 31.91 43.21 15.44
CA SER A 761 30.89 44.14 14.97
C SER A 761 30.31 44.96 16.11
N ASN A 762 29.96 46.22 15.89
CA ASN A 762 29.38 47.10 16.91
C ASN A 762 27.89 46.79 17.19
N ILE A 763 27.57 45.51 17.39
CA ILE A 763 26.21 45.01 17.66
C ILE A 763 26.01 44.98 19.18
N PRO A 764 24.89 45.51 19.71
CA PRO A 764 24.59 45.41 21.13
C PRO A 764 24.53 43.95 21.59
N ALA A 765 25.16 43.65 22.73
CA ALA A 765 25.11 42.32 23.32
C ALA A 765 23.64 41.95 23.64
N PRO A 766 23.14 40.79 23.18
CA PRO A 766 21.79 40.37 23.49
C PRO A 766 21.65 40.03 24.99
N PRO A 767 20.47 40.22 25.60
CA PRO A 767 20.25 39.96 27.03
C PRO A 767 20.69 38.56 27.48
N VAL A 768 20.51 37.57 26.59
CA VAL A 768 20.87 36.16 26.86
C VAL A 768 22.33 35.99 27.29
N LEU A 769 23.25 36.86 26.87
CA LEU A 769 24.65 36.75 27.28
C LEU A 769 24.83 37.02 28.79
N ALA A 770 24.19 38.06 29.32
CA ALA A 770 24.22 38.36 30.75
C ALA A 770 23.45 37.29 31.55
N GLU A 771 22.37 36.77 30.99
CA GLU A 771 21.58 35.71 31.59
C GLU A 771 22.36 34.38 31.70
N VAL A 772 23.19 34.06 30.69
CA VAL A 772 24.12 32.92 30.71
C VAL A 772 25.18 33.08 31.80
N GLU A 773 25.70 34.29 32.02
CA GLU A 773 26.64 34.54 33.13
C GLU A 773 25.98 34.32 34.51
N GLU A 774 24.72 34.73 34.69
CA GLU A 774 23.98 34.42 35.91
C GLU A 774 23.75 32.91 36.07
N PHE A 775 23.43 32.20 34.99
CA PHE A 775 23.30 30.74 34.98
C PHE A 775 24.62 30.04 35.38
N LYS A 776 25.76 30.50 34.86
CA LYS A 776 27.08 29.99 35.27
C LYS A 776 27.37 30.24 36.74
N SER A 777 27.03 31.43 37.25
CA SER A 777 27.16 31.75 38.67
C SER A 777 26.34 30.78 39.55
N LEU A 778 25.10 30.47 39.13
CA LEU A 778 24.29 29.43 39.77
C LEU A 778 24.99 28.06 39.75
N ALA A 779 25.52 27.65 38.59
CA ALA A 779 26.23 26.37 38.45
C ALA A 779 27.44 26.27 39.40
N VAL A 780 28.21 27.36 39.56
CA VAL A 780 29.33 27.44 40.50
C VAL A 780 28.86 27.27 41.94
N ARG A 781 27.80 27.98 42.34
CA ARG A 781 27.23 27.87 43.70
C ARG A 781 26.75 26.46 44.02
N LEU A 782 26.10 25.79 43.06
CA LEU A 782 25.66 24.41 43.22
C LEU A 782 26.82 23.42 43.37
N ARG A 783 27.92 23.64 42.62
CA ARG A 783 29.16 22.86 42.77
C ARG A 783 29.80 23.06 44.16
N GLU A 784 29.72 24.27 44.69
CA GLU A 784 30.13 24.63 46.06
C GLU A 784 29.13 24.18 47.14
N ARG A 785 28.07 23.45 46.76
CA ARG A 785 26.99 22.97 47.66
C ARG A 785 26.25 24.09 48.41
N ARG A 786 26.16 25.28 47.82
CA ARG A 786 25.42 26.43 48.37
C ARG A 786 23.94 26.34 47.97
N TYR A 787 23.15 25.61 48.76
CA TYR A 787 21.71 25.42 48.56
C TYR A 787 20.86 26.42 49.37
N ASP A 788 21.13 27.72 49.21
CA ASP A 788 20.42 28.79 49.93
C ASP A 788 19.29 29.42 49.11
N ALA A 789 18.51 30.29 49.76
CA ALA A 789 17.39 31.00 49.13
C ALA A 789 17.82 31.82 47.91
N GLN A 790 19.07 32.32 47.89
CA GLN A 790 19.63 33.02 46.74
C GLN A 790 19.81 32.07 45.54
N SER A 791 20.41 30.90 45.74
CA SER A 791 20.56 29.88 44.69
C SER A 791 19.20 29.42 44.16
N LEU A 792 18.20 29.24 45.03
CA LEU A 792 16.84 28.90 44.61
C LEU A 792 16.20 30.02 43.76
N ALA A 793 16.33 31.27 44.16
CA ALA A 793 15.82 32.41 43.39
C ALA A 793 16.51 32.53 42.02
N MET A 794 17.83 32.29 41.96
CA MET A 794 18.59 32.23 40.71
C MET A 794 18.11 31.09 39.81
N ALA A 795 17.87 29.90 40.36
CA ALA A 795 17.37 28.75 39.59
C ALA A 795 15.96 28.97 39.05
N ARG A 796 15.07 29.62 39.81
CA ARG A 796 13.73 29.99 39.34
C ARG A 796 13.80 31.00 38.19
N ARG A 797 14.63 32.04 38.30
CA ARG A 797 14.88 32.98 37.19
C ARG A 797 15.52 32.30 35.98
N ALA A 798 16.46 31.38 36.20
CA ALA A 798 17.05 30.60 35.12
C ALA A 798 15.98 29.77 34.39
N MET A 799 15.04 29.16 35.13
CA MET A 799 13.92 28.41 34.55
C MET A 799 12.98 29.29 33.72
N GLU A 800 12.74 30.53 34.15
CA GLU A 800 11.96 31.51 33.37
C GLU A 800 12.67 31.90 32.07
N ARG A 801 14.00 32.00 32.09
CA ARG A 801 14.83 32.46 30.96
C ARG A 801 15.25 31.36 29.99
N PHE A 802 15.39 30.13 30.51
CA PHE A 802 15.86 28.93 29.81
C PHE A 802 14.91 27.75 30.09
N PRO A 803 13.60 27.88 29.76
CA PRO A 803 12.60 26.87 30.12
C PRO A 803 12.85 25.50 29.46
N ASP A 804 13.52 25.49 28.31
CA ASP A 804 13.83 24.27 27.55
C ASP A 804 15.16 23.60 27.98
N SER A 805 15.97 24.27 28.82
CA SER A 805 17.25 23.72 29.26
C SER A 805 17.06 22.62 30.29
N LEU A 806 17.45 21.39 29.93
CA LEU A 806 17.44 20.25 30.84
C LEU A 806 18.32 20.49 32.07
N GLN A 807 19.43 21.21 31.90
CA GLN A 807 20.33 21.53 33.01
C GLN A 807 19.70 22.53 33.98
N THR A 808 18.98 23.53 33.48
CA THR A 808 18.19 24.45 34.31
C THR A 808 17.11 23.70 35.10
N LYS A 809 16.37 22.80 34.44
CA LYS A 809 15.37 21.95 35.09
C LYS A 809 16.01 21.09 36.19
N PHE A 810 17.15 20.48 35.92
CA PHE A 810 17.89 19.68 36.88
C PHE A 810 18.39 20.50 38.08
N PHE A 811 18.95 21.69 37.84
CA PHE A 811 19.38 22.61 38.90
C PHE A 811 18.22 23.04 39.80
N LEU A 812 17.09 23.43 39.21
CA LEU A 812 15.91 23.80 39.96
C LEU A 812 15.35 22.62 40.74
N ALA A 813 15.25 21.43 40.15
CA ALA A 813 14.76 20.24 40.83
C ALA A 813 15.58 19.90 42.09
N ASN A 814 16.91 20.00 42.00
CA ASN A 814 17.80 19.74 43.13
C ASN A 814 17.60 20.75 44.26
N LEU A 815 17.41 22.03 43.92
CA LEU A 815 17.17 23.10 44.89
C LEU A 815 15.77 23.02 45.51
N GLU A 816 14.73 22.74 44.74
CA GLU A 816 13.36 22.56 45.26
C GLU A 816 13.28 21.33 46.17
N MET A 817 13.99 20.25 45.84
CA MET A 817 14.14 19.10 46.75
C MET A 817 14.77 19.54 48.08
N MET A 818 15.86 20.29 48.07
CA MET A 818 16.48 20.78 49.32
C MET A 818 15.57 21.75 50.10
N ASN A 819 14.79 22.56 49.39
CA ASN A 819 13.84 23.53 49.95
C ASN A 819 12.52 22.88 50.48
N GLY A 820 12.31 21.59 50.24
CA GLY A 820 11.17 20.83 50.75
C GLY A 820 10.01 20.63 49.77
N ASP A 821 10.08 21.18 48.57
CA ASP A 821 9.10 20.93 47.50
C ASP A 821 9.52 19.71 46.65
N SER A 822 9.41 18.54 47.27
CA SER A 822 9.79 17.28 46.64
C SER A 822 8.83 16.84 45.54
N HIS A 823 7.60 17.37 45.49
CA HIS A 823 6.67 17.09 44.38
C HIS A 823 7.10 17.80 43.11
N ARG A 824 7.44 19.10 43.17
CA ARG A 824 7.93 19.83 42.00
C ARG A 824 9.26 19.28 41.50
N ALA A 825 10.15 18.91 42.42
CA ALA A 825 11.41 18.24 42.08
C ALA A 825 11.17 16.93 41.32
N GLU A 826 10.15 16.15 41.70
CA GLU A 826 9.80 14.91 41.02
C GLU A 826 9.40 15.17 39.57
N THR A 827 8.49 16.12 39.34
CA THR A 827 8.01 16.48 37.99
C THR A 827 9.18 16.87 37.08
N LEU A 828 10.04 17.77 37.55
CA LEU A 828 11.19 18.24 36.77
C LEU A 828 12.19 17.11 36.48
N LEU A 829 12.50 16.26 37.46
CA LEU A 829 13.43 15.14 37.27
C LEU A 829 12.87 14.06 36.34
N ARG A 830 11.54 13.86 36.30
CA ARG A 830 10.91 12.97 35.32
C ARG A 830 11.07 13.52 33.90
N GLU A 831 10.79 14.80 33.68
CA GLU A 831 11.01 15.43 32.36
C GLU A 831 12.47 15.30 31.90
N VAL A 832 13.43 15.54 32.81
CA VAL A 832 14.86 15.41 32.48
C VAL A 832 15.24 13.96 32.19
N ASN A 833 14.71 13.00 32.96
CA ASN A 833 14.98 11.57 32.75
C ASN A 833 14.34 11.03 31.47
N GLU A 834 13.17 11.53 31.08
CA GLU A 834 12.54 11.20 29.80
C GLU A 834 13.40 11.65 28.62
N ALA A 835 14.00 12.85 28.72
CA ALA A 835 14.89 13.37 27.69
C ALA A 835 16.30 12.73 27.70
N GLN A 836 16.80 12.30 28.87
CA GLN A 836 18.12 11.69 29.06
C GLN A 836 18.05 10.37 29.85
N PRO A 837 17.47 9.31 29.26
CA PRO A 837 17.35 8.02 29.94
C PRO A 837 18.74 7.44 30.22
N GLY A 838 18.96 7.00 31.45
CA GLY A 838 20.25 6.41 31.86
C GLY A 838 21.28 7.42 32.37
N ASN A 839 20.93 8.70 32.57
CA ASN A 839 21.81 9.65 33.25
C ASN A 839 21.83 9.36 34.77
N ALA A 840 22.94 8.79 35.27
CA ALA A 840 23.07 8.31 36.65
C ALA A 840 22.76 9.39 37.72
N PRO A 841 23.31 10.62 37.63
CA PRO A 841 22.93 11.73 38.51
C PRO A 841 21.42 12.04 38.53
N VAL A 842 20.76 12.04 37.37
CA VAL A 842 19.31 12.31 37.27
C VAL A 842 18.51 11.18 37.92
N LEU A 843 18.86 9.92 37.61
CA LEU A 843 18.22 8.74 38.19
C LEU A 843 18.40 8.69 39.71
N LEU A 844 19.60 8.99 40.22
CA LEU A 844 19.88 9.06 41.66
C LEU A 844 18.99 10.09 42.36
N ASN A 845 18.91 11.30 41.82
CA ASN A 845 18.10 12.36 42.42
C ASN A 845 16.60 12.04 42.30
N LEU A 846 16.16 11.45 41.18
CA LEU A 846 14.77 11.00 41.01
C LEU A 846 14.42 9.91 42.03
N ALA A 847 15.28 8.92 42.25
CA ALA A 847 15.06 7.87 43.25
C ALA A 847 14.98 8.43 44.67
N GLN A 848 15.85 9.39 45.02
CA GLN A 848 15.80 10.07 46.32
C GLN A 848 14.50 10.85 46.51
N VAL A 849 14.07 11.60 45.50
CA VAL A 849 12.81 12.35 45.53
C VAL A 849 11.59 11.40 45.65
N LEU A 850 11.56 10.32 44.87
CA LEU A 850 10.48 9.32 44.94
C LEU A 850 10.37 8.69 46.32
N ARG A 851 11.51 8.37 46.94
CA ARG A 851 11.54 7.89 48.32
C ARG A 851 10.97 8.92 49.29
N ARG A 852 11.36 10.19 49.16
CA ARG A 852 10.85 11.29 49.99
C ARG A 852 9.35 11.53 49.81
N ASN A 853 8.82 11.27 48.61
CA ASN A 853 7.39 11.34 48.31
C ASN A 853 6.61 10.06 48.70
N GLY A 854 7.25 9.10 49.39
CA GLY A 854 6.61 7.84 49.82
C GLY A 854 6.42 6.79 48.71
N LYS A 855 6.92 7.04 47.49
CA LYS A 855 6.84 6.12 46.34
C LYS A 855 7.97 5.09 46.37
N VAL A 856 8.02 4.29 47.43
CA VAL A 856 9.14 3.36 47.73
C VAL A 856 9.36 2.32 46.63
N GLY A 857 8.28 1.76 46.06
CA GLY A 857 8.37 0.77 44.99
C GLY A 857 9.03 1.31 43.72
N GLU A 858 8.66 2.52 43.31
CA GLU A 858 9.28 3.20 42.17
C GLU A 858 10.73 3.59 42.48
N ALA A 859 11.00 4.13 43.68
CA ALA A 859 12.36 4.47 44.11
C ALA A 859 13.31 3.27 44.03
N LYS A 860 12.87 2.08 44.47
CA LYS A 860 13.64 0.83 44.38
C LYS A 860 13.94 0.44 42.94
N ALA A 861 12.96 0.56 42.05
CA ALA A 861 13.15 0.29 40.63
C ALA A 861 14.17 1.26 39.99
N ILE A 862 14.13 2.55 40.35
CA ILE A 862 15.08 3.54 39.84
C ILE A 862 16.48 3.35 40.44
N PHE A 863 16.62 3.05 41.74
CA PHE A 863 17.93 2.70 42.32
C PHE A 863 18.54 1.46 41.65
N ALA A 864 17.73 0.46 41.31
CA ALA A 864 18.20 -0.67 40.52
C ALA A 864 18.64 -0.24 39.11
N ALA A 865 17.94 0.70 38.48
CA ALA A 865 18.33 1.26 37.19
C ALA A 865 19.66 2.04 37.27
N VAL A 866 19.91 2.79 38.35
CA VAL A 866 21.21 3.43 38.61
C VAL A 866 22.33 2.39 38.59
N LEU A 867 22.18 1.27 39.29
CA LEU A 867 23.21 0.22 39.36
C LEU A 867 23.44 -0.52 38.04
N ARG A 868 22.52 -0.43 37.07
CA ARG A 868 22.76 -0.93 35.70
C ARG A 868 23.68 0.00 34.92
N VAL A 869 23.62 1.30 35.19
CA VAL A 869 24.43 2.32 34.52
C VAL A 869 25.78 2.50 35.23
N ASP A 870 25.76 2.53 36.56
CA ASP A 870 26.93 2.65 37.43
C ASP A 870 26.91 1.53 38.49
N PRO A 871 27.44 0.33 38.15
CA PRO A 871 27.45 -0.83 39.05
C PRO A 871 28.23 -0.63 40.35
N ASN A 872 29.09 0.40 40.41
CA ASN A 872 29.94 0.68 41.57
C ASN A 872 29.38 1.79 42.46
N ASN A 873 28.15 2.26 42.20
CA ASN A 873 27.53 3.31 42.98
C ASN A 873 27.20 2.83 44.42
N ALA A 874 28.11 3.13 45.36
CA ALA A 874 27.98 2.71 46.76
C ALA A 874 26.71 3.24 47.44
N PHE A 875 26.30 4.47 47.07
CA PHE A 875 25.08 5.08 47.59
C PHE A 875 23.83 4.29 47.16
N ALA A 876 23.66 4.03 45.85
CA ALA A 876 22.51 3.27 45.36
C ALA A 876 22.44 1.84 45.92
N LYS A 877 23.59 1.15 46.11
CA LYS A 877 23.64 -0.18 46.75
C LYS A 877 23.09 -0.14 48.17
N THR A 878 23.54 0.84 48.96
CA THR A 878 23.13 1.02 50.35
C THR A 878 21.63 1.31 50.43
N GLN A 879 21.13 2.24 49.62
CA GLN A 879 19.72 2.60 49.59
C GLN A 879 18.81 1.46 49.12
N LEU A 880 19.25 0.63 48.17
CA LEU A 880 18.47 -0.51 47.70
C LEU A 880 18.40 -1.65 48.73
N ALA A 881 19.46 -1.84 49.52
CA ALA A 881 19.47 -2.78 50.65
C ALA A 881 18.53 -2.31 51.77
N GLU A 882 18.52 -1.01 52.09
CA GLU A 882 17.60 -0.41 53.06
C GLU A 882 16.12 -0.52 52.64
N LEU A 883 15.82 -0.41 51.34
CA LEU A 883 14.46 -0.54 50.78
C LEU A 883 14.08 -2.00 50.45
N GLY A 884 14.96 -2.96 50.76
CA GLY A 884 14.79 -4.38 50.49
C GLY A 884 14.50 -5.24 51.71
N GLY A 885 14.56 -4.66 52.91
CA GLY A 885 14.24 -5.31 54.19
C GLY A 885 12.76 -5.32 54.54
#